data_AF-A0A956RRJ7-F1
#
_entry.id   AF-A0A956RRJ7-F1
#
_cell.length_a   1.000
_cell.length_b   1.000
_cell.length_c   1.000
_cell.angle_alpha   90.00
_cell.angle_beta   90.00
_cell.angle_gamma   90.00
#
_symmetry.space_group_name_H-M   'P 1'
#
loop_
_entity.id
_entity.type
_entity.pdbx_description
1 polymer ?
#
loop_
_entity_poly.entity_id
_entity_poly.type
_entity_poly.pdbx_seq_one_letter_code
_entity_poly.pdbx_strand_id
1 'polypeptide(L)'
;MATDPVSSSFSIPFKWLTDLFPGWKAKRGYLAIDKAKKKIKLRHLDAKEKQYTDLVSGIIDQIGLSGLHFGDSPFYKLEQIYVNLNIQHLSHHDGVEKTDLDRLGTQARLAEKDLKVEDVVRLTFNDKRQNDALLIDGDAGSGKTTLAAHLFHFCLQKGAEKKLGFSQPVIPIYFPLRDFDPDVSLIKNLENWCKDKEADIRASLFEQWINSNRKKVLLILDGLDEIASFDTRQKTCDKVHDLARRCAVVLTSRRSAMIREVAGNKERLSLDFRYLHARISDFSTEQKQEFLENWFVAMKLDEPRPEKNDKHWDVQQVQAGKEMAGHLLDYLNKKANRNINNLAGVPMILQIMAMVWEMREEVPDNQSELYKAALEYLLEYRDKKGKRAPVPLSAVNGYKVLQPVCLWIQDEIGKDEVLRDELRPMLELQLKKLRKKVTAEDYSQFLVERAWILALFGDSYIFRHKSFREYFAGRELAAKHGTYIDKLVENFNTPWWENALRFYFHKADSEGFKAFIHAFFTSPRSENLSQSDRTYLEELMGEASMCDVQVFSDVLQKEQLNEQQQVAVFDCLHALGSEEALSVLEKCRAAKNLSKNAINRADELLGQQEKTQSERIITQPDGKRQDSFINPIEYNAEYILIPGGEFTTGQTKEKWVAKDRYFARYQVTNKQYRHFIRYLAMEERELNNVLAADVFTNFLVDYAKPIKGFSEYLNGRSGEWHEYLKSAEDSNRDFNSDDQPVVGVTWFQAKVYCLWLSAFDQLERHGSLENLRITYDLPHEYDWEWAAAGRKNDGKMRTYPWSNEKGAPNEKLANFNKNVGKTTPVGRYPDGVTPEGLHDMAGNVCEWQENWHDKYEKLRVFRGSSWLEYIDDKICIFRSGGRPYIRVHFIGFRCTRTF
;
A
#
# COMPACT_ATOMS: atom_id res chain seq x y z
N MET A 1 25.80 62.12 13.51
CA MET A 1 24.62 62.65 12.79
C MET A 1 23.96 61.50 12.10
N ALA A 2 22.70 61.25 12.47
CA ALA A 2 21.86 60.17 12.00
C ALA A 2 21.34 60.43 10.58
N THR A 3 21.14 59.37 9.81
CA THR A 3 20.00 59.20 8.89
C THR A 3 19.75 57.70 8.69
N ASP A 4 18.59 57.26 9.18
CA ASP A 4 18.05 55.89 9.12
C ASP A 4 17.85 55.35 7.69
N PRO A 5 18.02 54.04 7.47
CA PRO A 5 17.34 53.32 6.40
C PRO A 5 16.07 52.65 6.94
N VAL A 6 14.93 53.08 6.41
CA VAL A 6 13.60 52.52 6.69
C VAL A 6 13.55 51.05 6.26
N SER A 7 13.54 50.15 7.24
CA SER A 7 13.17 48.75 7.07
C SER A 7 11.64 48.63 7.15
N SER A 8 10.97 48.39 6.02
CA SER A 8 9.57 47.97 6.00
C SER A 8 9.48 46.50 5.60
N SER A 9 9.72 45.61 6.56
CA SER A 9 9.35 44.19 6.51
C SER A 9 7.84 44.08 6.74
N PHE A 10 7.08 43.74 5.71
CA PHE A 10 5.66 43.42 5.84
C PHE A 10 5.54 41.92 6.15
N SER A 11 5.43 41.59 7.44
CA SER A 11 4.75 40.38 7.87
C SER A 11 3.24 40.56 7.76
N ILE A 12 2.48 39.48 7.57
CA ILE A 12 1.02 39.51 7.62
C ILE A 12 0.62 39.32 9.09
N PRO A 13 0.17 40.36 9.82
CA PRO A 13 -0.30 40.19 11.18
C PRO A 13 -1.68 39.55 11.14
N PHE A 14 -2.04 38.79 12.18
CA PHE A 14 -3.39 38.24 12.41
C PHE A 14 -4.53 39.29 12.30
N LYS A 15 -4.19 40.58 12.36
CA LYS A 15 -5.07 41.74 12.16
C LYS A 15 -5.53 41.94 10.69
N TRP A 16 -4.80 41.41 9.71
CA TRP A 16 -5.14 41.55 8.28
C TRP A 16 -6.39 40.72 7.88
N LEU A 17 -6.61 39.57 8.53
CA LEU A 17 -7.82 38.75 8.37
C LEU A 17 -9.10 39.44 8.89
N THR A 18 -8.98 40.31 9.90
CA THR A 18 -10.13 41.08 10.40
C THR A 18 -10.46 42.31 9.55
N ASP A 19 -9.49 42.84 8.82
CA ASP A 19 -9.65 44.07 8.02
C ASP A 19 -10.16 43.79 6.59
N LEU A 20 -9.89 42.61 6.01
CA LEU A 20 -10.47 42.14 4.74
C LEU A 20 -11.90 41.57 4.89
N PHE A 21 -12.29 41.15 6.11
CA PHE A 21 -13.61 40.62 6.42
C PHE A 21 -14.27 41.39 7.58
N PRO A 22 -14.81 42.61 7.34
CA PRO A 22 -15.39 43.46 8.39
C PRO A 22 -16.65 42.88 9.07
N GLY A 23 -17.07 41.67 8.68
CA GLY A 23 -18.23 40.94 9.16
C GLY A 23 -17.93 39.60 9.83
N TRP A 24 -16.68 39.26 10.13
CA TRP A 24 -16.31 38.01 10.82
C TRP A 24 -16.80 38.01 12.28
N LYS A 25 -18.10 37.83 12.47
CA LYS A 25 -18.71 37.34 13.70
C LYS A 25 -18.84 35.84 13.52
N ALA A 26 -18.18 35.06 14.37
CA ALA A 26 -18.40 33.62 14.49
C ALA A 26 -19.91 33.32 14.53
N LYS A 27 -20.49 32.90 13.39
CA LYS A 27 -21.91 32.52 13.32
C LYS A 27 -22.07 31.22 14.11
N ARG A 28 -23.10 31.21 14.97
CA ARG A 28 -23.46 30.15 15.93
C ARG A 28 -23.83 28.78 15.32
N GLY A 29 -23.49 28.49 14.06
CA GLY A 29 -23.83 27.23 13.37
C GLY A 29 -23.00 26.02 13.80
N TYR A 30 -21.81 26.23 14.36
CA TYR A 30 -20.86 25.14 14.68
C TYR A 30 -21.22 24.27 15.90
N LEU A 31 -22.37 24.49 16.55
CA LEU A 31 -22.75 23.79 17.79
C LEU A 31 -23.36 22.40 17.58
N ALA A 32 -23.70 21.98 16.36
CA ALA A 32 -24.37 20.70 16.12
C ALA A 32 -23.39 19.50 16.03
N ILE A 33 -22.26 19.65 15.32
CA ILE A 33 -21.22 18.60 15.23
C ILE A 33 -20.46 18.47 16.56
N ASP A 34 -20.14 19.60 17.20
CA ASP A 34 -19.50 19.67 18.53
C ASP A 34 -20.34 19.07 19.67
N LYS A 35 -21.66 18.86 19.45
CA LYS A 35 -22.53 18.20 20.43
C LYS A 35 -22.51 16.68 20.31
N ALA A 36 -22.15 16.13 19.15
CA ALA A 36 -22.04 14.67 18.94
C ALA A 36 -20.66 14.13 19.35
N LYS A 37 -19.58 14.89 19.10
CA LYS A 37 -18.23 14.58 19.61
C LYS A 37 -18.07 15.24 21.00
N LYS A 38 -18.03 14.44 22.08
CA LYS A 38 -17.80 14.91 23.47
C LYS A 38 -16.75 16.04 23.49
N LYS A 39 -17.08 17.25 23.98
CA LYS A 39 -16.13 18.35 24.18
C LYS A 39 -14.80 17.82 24.71
N ILE A 40 -13.80 17.77 23.84
CA ILE A 40 -12.46 17.32 24.17
C ILE A 40 -11.87 18.35 25.13
N LYS A 41 -11.56 17.93 26.35
CA LYS A 41 -10.95 18.83 27.34
C LYS A 41 -9.44 18.83 27.11
N LEU A 42 -8.86 19.99 26.82
CA LEU A 42 -7.41 20.16 26.74
C LEU A 42 -6.77 20.06 28.14
N ARG A 43 -5.50 19.63 28.18
CA ARG A 43 -4.68 19.66 29.40
C ARG A 43 -4.23 21.09 29.73
N HIS A 44 -3.72 21.28 30.95
CA HIS A 44 -3.04 22.53 31.28
C HIS A 44 -1.71 22.62 30.51
N LEU A 45 -1.52 23.73 29.80
CA LEU A 45 -0.28 24.13 29.14
C LEU A 45 0.32 25.32 29.89
N ASP A 46 1.63 25.37 30.07
CA ASP A 46 2.30 26.58 30.52
C ASP A 46 2.35 27.64 29.39
N ALA A 47 2.80 28.86 29.68
CA ALA A 47 2.78 29.95 28.72
C ALA A 47 3.63 29.70 27.47
N LYS A 48 4.78 29.01 27.62
CA LYS A 48 5.72 28.73 26.52
C LYS A 48 5.29 27.50 25.72
N GLU A 49 4.81 26.45 26.39
CA GLU A 49 4.13 25.32 25.76
C GLU A 49 2.95 25.82 24.92
N LYS A 50 2.09 26.69 25.49
CA LYS A 50 0.95 27.26 24.78
C LYS A 50 1.37 28.07 23.55
N GLN A 51 2.37 28.94 23.68
CA GLN A 51 2.90 29.72 22.56
C GLN A 51 3.35 28.81 21.40
N TYR A 52 4.08 27.73 21.71
CA TYR A 52 4.53 26.76 20.72
C TYR A 52 3.37 25.95 20.13
N THR A 53 2.44 25.47 20.96
CA THR A 53 1.34 24.63 20.47
C THR A 53 0.34 25.42 19.64
N ASP A 54 0.10 26.69 19.95
CA ASP A 54 -0.78 27.56 19.16
C ASP A 54 -0.15 27.84 17.78
N LEU A 55 1.17 28.05 17.73
CA LEU A 55 1.93 28.16 16.47
C LEU A 55 1.77 26.90 15.61
N VAL A 56 2.09 25.73 16.19
CA VAL A 56 2.06 24.46 15.45
C VAL A 56 0.64 24.10 15.02
N SER A 57 -0.35 24.27 15.89
CA SER A 57 -1.77 24.02 15.57
C SER A 57 -2.22 24.90 14.40
N GLY A 58 -1.81 26.18 14.36
CA GLY A 58 -2.08 27.06 13.22
C GLY A 58 -1.48 26.59 11.88
N ILE A 59 -0.44 25.75 11.91
CA ILE A 59 0.22 25.18 10.72
C ILE A 59 -0.46 23.87 10.29
N ILE A 60 -0.82 23.00 11.25
CA ILE A 60 -1.23 21.61 10.95
C ILE A 60 -2.73 21.31 11.11
N ASP A 61 -3.54 22.21 11.71
CA ASP A 61 -4.98 22.04 11.90
C ASP A 61 -5.79 22.06 10.59
N GLN A 62 -5.16 22.49 9.50
CA GLN A 62 -5.80 22.72 8.21
C GLN A 62 -5.57 21.52 7.29
N ILE A 63 -6.61 20.71 7.08
CA ILE A 63 -6.59 19.72 6.00
C ILE A 63 -6.87 20.44 4.68
N GLY A 64 -5.90 20.43 3.76
CA GLY A 64 -6.09 20.80 2.35
C GLY A 64 -6.90 19.74 1.59
N LEU A 65 -7.71 20.21 0.62
CA LEU A 65 -8.81 19.52 -0.10
C LEU A 65 -10.18 19.48 0.61
N SER A 66 -10.48 20.47 1.46
CA SER A 66 -11.87 20.83 1.82
C SER A 66 -12.65 21.21 0.54
N GLY A 67 -13.51 20.31 0.08
CA GLY A 67 -14.48 20.62 -0.97
C GLY A 67 -15.45 21.70 -0.50
N LEU A 68 -15.83 22.56 -1.44
CA LEU A 68 -17.08 23.34 -1.46
C LEU A 68 -17.44 24.13 -0.19
N HIS A 69 -16.91 25.34 -0.13
CA HIS A 69 -17.43 26.38 0.74
C HIS A 69 -18.51 27.21 0.07
N PHE A 70 -19.58 27.47 0.81
CA PHE A 70 -20.50 28.57 0.54
C PHE A 70 -20.17 29.81 1.39
N GLY A 71 -19.22 29.72 2.32
CA GLY A 71 -18.73 30.82 3.19
C GLY A 71 -17.25 31.21 3.01
N ASP A 72 -16.75 32.09 3.89
CA ASP A 72 -15.43 32.74 3.81
C ASP A 72 -14.23 31.93 4.34
N SER A 73 -14.42 30.74 4.94
CA SER A 73 -13.34 29.95 5.56
C SER A 73 -13.05 28.66 4.77
N PRO A 74 -11.84 28.47 4.23
CA PRO A 74 -11.55 27.42 3.26
C PRO A 74 -11.08 26.09 3.86
N PHE A 75 -11.31 25.84 5.14
CA PHE A 75 -10.75 24.70 5.87
C PHE A 75 -11.78 24.07 6.81
N TYR A 76 -11.86 22.74 6.78
CA TYR A 76 -12.44 21.98 7.88
C TYR A 76 -11.37 21.70 8.92
N LYS A 77 -11.75 21.74 10.19
CA LYS A 77 -10.84 21.34 11.26
C LYS A 77 -10.55 19.85 11.11
N LEU A 78 -9.29 19.45 11.30
CA LEU A 78 -8.88 18.04 11.27
C LEU A 78 -9.83 17.14 12.06
N GLU A 79 -10.21 17.55 13.28
CA GLU A 79 -11.11 16.81 14.16
C GLU A 79 -12.52 16.53 13.59
N GLN A 80 -12.97 17.31 12.61
CA GLN A 80 -14.29 17.13 11.99
C GLN A 80 -14.30 15.94 11.04
N ILE A 81 -13.25 15.80 10.21
CA ILE A 81 -13.18 14.83 9.11
C ILE A 81 -12.31 13.61 9.45
N TYR A 82 -11.37 13.76 10.38
CA TYR A 82 -10.40 12.72 10.70
C TYR A 82 -11.08 11.39 11.07
N VAL A 83 -10.62 10.34 10.38
CA VAL A 83 -10.89 8.94 10.68
C VAL A 83 -9.59 8.33 11.17
N ASN A 84 -9.65 7.55 12.24
CA ASN A 84 -8.45 6.87 12.75
C ASN A 84 -7.91 5.92 11.69
N LEU A 85 -6.66 6.11 11.26
CA LEU A 85 -6.01 5.21 10.32
C LEU A 85 -5.61 3.90 11.01
N ASN A 86 -5.82 2.79 10.31
CA ASN A 86 -5.38 1.48 10.77
C ASN A 86 -3.89 1.33 10.53
N ILE A 87 -3.20 0.76 11.50
CA ILE A 87 -1.76 0.49 11.43
C ILE A 87 -1.51 -1.01 11.51
N GLN A 88 -0.80 -1.55 10.53
CA GLN A 88 -0.40 -2.95 10.43
C GLN A 88 1.13 -3.11 10.41
N HIS A 89 1.60 -4.35 10.32
CA HIS A 89 3.02 -4.74 10.16
C HIS A 89 3.97 -4.23 11.25
N LEU A 90 3.61 -4.45 12.52
CA LEU A 90 4.50 -4.16 13.64
C LEU A 90 5.74 -5.06 13.61
N SER A 91 6.92 -4.49 13.38
CA SER A 91 8.20 -5.20 13.44
C SER A 91 9.21 -4.46 14.30
N HIS A 92 9.88 -5.18 15.21
CA HIS A 92 10.90 -4.60 16.08
C HIS A 92 12.26 -4.71 15.40
N HIS A 93 12.96 -3.60 15.31
CA HIS A 93 14.35 -3.55 14.90
C HIS A 93 15.20 -3.27 16.14
N ASP A 94 15.70 -4.34 16.74
CA ASP A 94 16.78 -4.29 17.72
C ASP A 94 18.09 -4.46 16.92
N GLY A 95 19.06 -3.55 17.04
CA GLY A 95 20.39 -3.68 16.41
C GLY A 95 21.25 -4.85 16.94
N VAL A 96 20.60 -5.93 17.41
CA VAL A 96 21.18 -7.18 17.88
C VAL A 96 20.30 -8.30 17.34
N GLU A 97 20.90 -9.26 16.62
CA GLU A 97 20.27 -10.49 16.15
C GLU A 97 19.69 -11.30 17.33
N LYS A 98 18.46 -10.99 17.74
CA LYS A 98 17.60 -11.98 18.38
C LYS A 98 16.96 -12.80 17.27
N THR A 99 17.11 -14.12 17.34
CA THR A 99 16.51 -15.07 16.41
C THR A 99 15.04 -14.74 16.16
N ASP A 100 14.66 -14.60 14.89
CA ASP A 100 13.33 -14.18 14.39
C ASP A 100 12.14 -15.03 14.89
N LEU A 101 12.42 -16.12 15.60
CA LEU A 101 11.50 -17.13 16.11
C LEU A 101 10.50 -16.63 17.17
N ASP A 102 10.90 -15.73 18.08
CA ASP A 102 9.99 -15.12 19.09
C ASP A 102 9.14 -13.98 18.50
N ARG A 103 9.56 -13.45 17.34
CA ARG A 103 8.88 -12.33 16.66
C ARG A 103 7.53 -12.79 16.09
N LEU A 104 7.44 -13.99 15.52
CA LEU A 104 6.22 -14.53 14.91
C LEU A 104 5.09 -14.77 15.90
N GLY A 105 5.37 -15.34 17.08
CA GLY A 105 4.38 -15.52 18.14
C GLY A 105 3.86 -14.19 18.71
N THR A 106 4.67 -13.13 18.63
CA THR A 106 4.30 -11.78 19.06
C THR A 106 3.59 -11.00 17.95
N GLN A 107 4.00 -11.15 16.69
CA GLN A 107 3.37 -10.55 15.52
C GLN A 107 2.01 -11.16 15.22
N ALA A 108 1.85 -12.48 15.31
CA ALA A 108 0.55 -13.13 15.19
C ALA A 108 -0.43 -12.67 16.29
N ARG A 109 0.05 -12.37 17.51
CA ARG A 109 -0.77 -11.81 18.61
C ARG A 109 -1.10 -10.33 18.45
N LEU A 110 -0.27 -9.58 17.72
CA LEU A 110 -0.47 -8.15 17.45
C LEU A 110 -1.26 -7.90 16.16
N ALA A 111 -1.18 -8.81 15.19
CA ALA A 111 -1.94 -8.82 13.93
C ALA A 111 -3.43 -9.18 14.13
N GLU A 112 -3.83 -9.64 15.33
CA GLU A 112 -5.22 -9.93 15.67
C GLU A 112 -6.11 -8.67 15.71
N LYS A 113 -5.59 -7.44 15.56
CA LYS A 113 -6.37 -6.19 15.69
C LYS A 113 -5.90 -5.09 14.74
N ASP A 114 -6.86 -4.38 14.14
CA ASP A 114 -6.64 -3.03 13.63
C ASP A 114 -6.23 -2.11 14.78
N LEU A 115 -4.94 -1.75 14.81
CA LEU A 115 -4.39 -0.89 15.86
C LEU A 115 -4.52 0.56 15.44
N LYS A 116 -5.00 1.39 16.37
CA LYS A 116 -4.96 2.84 16.23
C LYS A 116 -3.56 3.34 16.55
N VAL A 117 -3.21 4.53 16.04
CA VAL A 117 -1.90 5.15 16.27
C VAL A 117 -1.56 5.27 17.76
N GLU A 118 -2.54 5.54 18.62
CA GLU A 118 -2.31 5.67 20.06
C GLU A 118 -1.92 4.33 20.70
N ASP A 119 -2.52 3.24 20.24
CA ASP A 119 -2.16 1.89 20.70
C ASP A 119 -0.74 1.53 20.25
N VAL A 120 -0.34 1.91 19.03
CA VAL A 120 1.01 1.67 18.51
C VAL A 120 2.06 2.51 19.25
N VAL A 121 1.78 3.80 19.50
CA VAL A 121 2.63 4.67 20.32
C VAL A 121 2.78 4.09 21.73
N ARG A 122 1.68 3.64 22.34
CA ARG A 122 1.73 2.96 23.64
C ARG A 122 2.56 1.69 23.58
N LEU A 123 2.37 0.84 22.58
CA LEU A 123 3.14 -0.40 22.44
C LEU A 123 4.63 -0.13 22.24
N THR A 124 4.97 0.97 21.58
CA THR A 124 6.36 1.38 21.32
C THR A 124 7.05 1.85 22.59
N PHE A 125 6.43 2.79 23.32
CA PHE A 125 7.10 3.53 24.41
C PHE A 125 6.76 3.03 25.81
N ASN A 126 5.86 2.04 25.96
CA ASN A 126 5.56 1.44 27.26
C ASN A 126 6.73 0.56 27.77
N ASP A 127 6.98 0.65 29.07
CA ASP A 127 8.23 0.44 29.82
C ASP A 127 8.93 -0.93 29.70
N LYS A 128 8.37 -1.89 28.96
CA LYS A 128 8.87 -3.27 28.92
C LYS A 128 9.74 -3.61 27.71
N ARG A 129 9.67 -2.83 26.61
CA ARG A 129 10.34 -3.17 25.33
C ARG A 129 11.48 -2.22 24.93
N GLN A 130 11.60 -1.06 25.58
CA GLN A 130 12.70 -0.09 25.39
C GLN A 130 12.95 0.41 23.95
N ASN A 131 11.92 0.56 23.10
CA ASN A 131 12.12 1.20 21.79
C ASN A 131 12.39 2.70 21.96
N ASP A 132 13.33 3.22 21.18
CA ASP A 132 13.76 4.62 21.13
C ASP A 132 12.91 5.43 20.14
N ALA A 133 12.41 4.79 19.09
CA ALA A 133 11.56 5.44 18.09
C ALA A 133 10.42 4.55 17.56
N LEU A 134 9.46 5.20 16.90
CA LEU A 134 8.41 4.63 16.07
C LEU A 134 8.59 5.14 14.63
N LEU A 135 8.87 4.25 13.70
CA LEU A 135 8.88 4.55 12.28
C LEU A 135 7.54 4.17 11.66
N ILE A 136 6.84 5.14 11.07
CA ILE A 136 5.56 4.95 10.39
C ILE A 136 5.75 5.17 8.90
N ASP A 137 5.53 4.14 8.08
CA ASP A 137 5.51 4.29 6.63
C ASP A 137 4.13 4.15 6.01
N GLY A 138 4.02 4.58 4.74
CA GLY A 138 2.80 4.49 3.96
C GLY A 138 2.97 5.16 2.60
N ASP A 139 2.08 4.81 1.67
CA ASP A 139 2.16 5.26 0.28
C ASP A 139 1.77 6.74 0.12
N ALA A 140 1.91 7.29 -1.08
CA ALA A 140 1.49 8.65 -1.37
C ALA A 140 -0.02 8.82 -1.09
N GLY A 141 -0.40 9.87 -0.35
CA GLY A 141 -1.80 10.14 -0.01
C GLY A 141 -2.41 9.24 1.09
N SER A 142 -1.64 8.34 1.71
CA SER A 142 -2.10 7.45 2.78
C SER A 142 -2.49 8.16 4.09
N GLY A 143 -2.17 9.45 4.24
CA GLY A 143 -2.50 10.24 5.43
C GLY A 143 -1.39 10.32 6.50
N LYS A 144 -0.11 10.07 6.15
CA LYS A 144 1.04 10.21 7.07
C LYS A 144 1.07 11.54 7.83
N THR A 145 1.06 12.66 7.11
CA THR A 145 1.04 14.02 7.69
C THR A 145 -0.22 14.25 8.52
N THR A 146 -1.38 13.79 8.05
CA THR A 146 -2.65 13.86 8.78
C THR A 146 -2.59 13.10 10.11
N LEU A 147 -1.93 11.94 10.13
CA LEU A 147 -1.69 11.13 11.34
C LEU A 147 -0.70 11.81 12.29
N ALA A 148 0.38 12.39 11.77
CA ALA A 148 1.34 13.16 12.57
C ALA A 148 0.65 14.36 13.24
N ALA A 149 -0.21 15.07 12.50
CA ALA A 149 -1.02 16.16 13.03
C ALA A 149 -2.02 15.68 14.09
N HIS A 150 -2.75 14.60 13.83
CA HIS A 150 -3.66 14.00 14.81
C HIS A 150 -2.92 13.62 16.10
N LEU A 151 -1.75 13.00 15.99
CA LEU A 151 -0.94 12.62 17.15
C LEU A 151 -0.49 13.84 17.98
N PHE A 152 -0.12 14.93 17.31
CA PHE A 152 0.19 16.21 17.96
C PHE A 152 -1.01 16.72 18.77
N HIS A 153 -2.20 16.83 18.16
CA HIS A 153 -3.41 17.28 18.85
C HIS A 153 -3.85 16.33 19.96
N PHE A 154 -3.69 15.02 19.74
CA PHE A 154 -4.01 14.01 20.73
C PHE A 154 -3.20 14.20 22.02
N CYS A 155 -1.93 14.57 21.93
CA CYS A 155 -1.07 14.85 23.09
C CYS A 155 -1.57 16.04 23.94
N LEU A 156 -2.34 16.96 23.36
CA LEU A 156 -2.91 18.11 24.06
C LEU A 156 -4.17 17.76 24.85
N GLN A 157 -4.76 16.58 24.63
CA GLN A 157 -5.97 16.15 25.32
C GLN A 157 -5.70 15.74 26.76
N LYS A 158 -6.65 16.03 27.65
CA LYS A 158 -6.59 15.61 29.06
C LYS A 158 -6.62 14.08 29.17
N GLY A 159 -5.58 13.48 29.75
CA GLY A 159 -5.47 12.03 29.93
C GLY A 159 -4.82 11.29 28.76
N ALA A 160 -4.31 12.01 27.76
CA ALA A 160 -3.61 11.45 26.61
C ALA A 160 -2.40 10.59 27.04
N GLU A 161 -1.69 11.01 28.09
CA GLU A 161 -0.52 10.31 28.62
C GLU A 161 -0.82 8.84 28.94
N LYS A 162 -1.99 8.55 29.54
CA LYS A 162 -2.39 7.17 29.87
C LYS A 162 -2.65 6.33 28.63
N LYS A 163 -3.22 6.94 27.59
CA LYS A 163 -3.53 6.25 26.33
C LYS A 163 -2.27 5.99 25.50
N LEU A 164 -1.32 6.93 25.51
CA LEU A 164 -0.03 6.83 24.80
C LEU A 164 1.05 6.08 25.60
N GLY A 165 0.81 5.70 26.85
CA GLY A 165 1.78 4.97 27.68
C GLY A 165 2.84 5.84 28.37
N PHE A 166 2.58 7.13 28.52
CA PHE A 166 3.44 8.09 29.21
C PHE A 166 3.03 8.23 30.68
N SER A 167 4.01 8.41 31.57
CA SER A 167 3.77 8.58 33.01
C SER A 167 3.37 10.00 33.40
N GLN A 168 3.55 10.96 32.49
CA GLN A 168 3.31 12.39 32.69
C GLN A 168 2.67 12.99 31.44
N PRO A 169 2.02 14.17 31.56
CA PRO A 169 1.50 14.87 30.39
C PRO A 169 2.57 15.07 29.31
N VAL A 170 2.23 14.70 28.07
CA VAL A 170 3.15 14.67 26.94
C VAL A 170 3.34 16.08 26.37
N ILE A 171 4.59 16.48 26.15
CA ILE A 171 5.02 17.66 25.39
C ILE A 171 5.26 17.18 23.94
N PRO A 172 4.34 17.47 23.00
CA PRO A 172 4.57 17.15 21.61
C PRO A 172 5.48 18.22 20.98
N ILE A 173 6.49 17.79 20.23
CA ILE A 173 7.32 18.65 19.36
C ILE A 173 7.11 18.17 17.94
N TYR A 174 6.60 19.00 17.05
CA TYR A 174 6.41 18.69 15.62
C TYR A 174 7.47 19.39 14.77
N PHE A 175 8.01 18.68 13.79
CA PHE A 175 8.92 19.25 12.79
C PHE A 175 8.77 18.56 11.42
N PRO A 176 8.44 19.31 10.35
CA PRO A 176 8.43 18.77 9.00
C PRO A 176 9.87 18.64 8.47
N LEU A 177 10.27 17.43 8.06
CA LEU A 177 11.64 17.11 7.65
C LEU A 177 12.05 17.71 6.31
N ARG A 178 11.11 18.22 5.50
CA ARG A 178 11.45 19.04 4.32
C ARG A 178 12.22 20.31 4.68
N ASP A 179 11.98 20.88 5.87
CA ASP A 179 12.64 22.10 6.34
C ASP A 179 13.97 21.80 7.04
N PHE A 180 14.45 20.55 6.96
CA PHE A 180 15.65 20.12 7.65
C PHE A 180 16.93 20.54 6.92
N ASP A 181 17.72 21.37 7.56
CA ASP A 181 19.10 21.64 7.16
C ASP A 181 20.04 20.57 7.75
N PRO A 182 20.64 19.70 6.90
CA PRO A 182 21.53 18.64 7.34
C PRO A 182 22.88 19.13 7.86
N ASP A 183 23.21 20.42 7.76
CA ASP A 183 24.44 21.00 8.30
C ASP A 183 24.23 21.59 9.72
N VAL A 184 22.97 21.69 10.17
CA VAL A 184 22.58 22.31 11.45
C VAL A 184 21.98 21.27 12.41
N SER A 185 22.13 21.44 13.73
CA SER A 185 21.52 20.50 14.70
C SER A 185 19.98 20.53 14.62
N LEU A 186 19.28 19.44 14.94
CA LEU A 186 17.81 19.41 14.83
C LEU A 186 17.12 20.44 15.76
N ILE A 187 17.69 20.69 16.94
CA ILE A 187 17.20 21.76 17.83
C ILE A 187 17.37 23.13 17.20
N LYS A 188 18.51 23.37 16.56
CA LYS A 188 18.74 24.65 15.92
C LYS A 188 17.85 24.82 14.69
N ASN A 189 17.56 23.73 13.98
CA ASN A 189 16.51 23.68 12.96
C ASN A 189 15.14 24.06 13.55
N LEU A 190 14.75 23.53 14.72
CA LEU A 190 13.49 23.91 15.40
C LEU A 190 13.43 25.40 15.74
N GLU A 191 14.53 25.96 16.27
CA GLU A 191 14.61 27.40 16.56
C GLU A 191 14.50 28.24 15.29
N ASN A 192 15.25 27.89 14.24
CA ASN A 192 15.20 28.58 12.95
C ASN A 192 13.79 28.51 12.37
N TRP A 193 13.17 27.33 12.40
CA TRP A 193 11.81 27.12 11.92
C TRP A 193 10.77 27.94 12.69
N CYS A 194 10.86 28.01 14.02
CA CYS A 194 9.99 28.89 14.79
C CYS A 194 10.24 30.37 14.47
N LYS A 195 11.51 30.78 14.28
CA LYS A 195 11.90 32.15 13.94
C LYS A 195 11.36 32.57 12.58
N ASP A 196 11.41 31.67 11.59
CA ASP A 196 10.87 31.90 10.23
C ASP A 196 9.34 32.04 10.24
N LYS A 197 8.68 31.59 11.32
CA LYS A 197 7.24 31.79 11.57
C LYS A 197 6.96 32.90 12.59
N GLU A 198 7.92 33.80 12.80
CA GLU A 198 7.82 34.96 13.71
C GLU A 198 7.55 34.59 15.17
N ALA A 199 7.92 33.38 15.60
CA ALA A 199 7.80 32.93 16.97
C ALA A 199 9.17 32.93 17.67
N ASP A 200 9.30 33.71 18.77
CA ASP A 200 10.50 33.74 19.60
C ASP A 200 10.55 32.53 20.55
N ILE A 201 10.96 31.39 19.99
CA ILE A 201 11.15 30.11 20.70
C ILE A 201 12.60 29.67 20.50
N ARG A 202 13.39 29.79 21.56
CA ARG A 202 14.84 29.57 21.51
C ARG A 202 15.20 28.10 21.62
N ALA A 203 16.34 27.74 21.04
CA ALA A 203 16.95 26.41 21.14
C ALA A 203 17.04 25.92 22.60
N SER A 204 17.39 26.81 23.54
CA SER A 204 17.49 26.48 24.96
C SER A 204 16.21 25.90 25.57
N LEU A 205 15.03 26.30 25.08
CA LEU A 205 13.75 25.78 25.57
C LEU A 205 13.52 24.34 25.09
N PHE A 206 13.80 24.06 23.82
CA PHE A 206 13.72 22.70 23.28
C PHE A 206 14.71 21.78 24.01
N GLU A 207 15.90 22.28 24.34
CA GLU A 207 16.92 21.54 25.10
C GLU A 207 16.43 21.21 26.49
N GLN A 208 15.81 22.19 27.15
CA GLN A 208 15.20 22.00 28.45
C GLN A 208 14.10 20.93 28.39
N TRP A 209 13.22 20.97 27.39
CA TRP A 209 12.16 19.97 27.22
C TRP A 209 12.75 18.58 26.95
N ILE A 210 13.60 18.43 25.94
CA ILE A 210 14.17 17.15 25.51
C ILE A 210 15.01 16.51 26.62
N ASN A 211 15.78 17.30 27.37
CA ASN A 211 16.61 16.80 28.46
C ASN A 211 15.84 16.64 29.80
N SER A 212 14.56 17.03 29.88
CA SER A 212 13.79 16.96 31.14
C SER A 212 13.47 15.52 31.55
N ASN A 213 12.82 14.77 30.66
CA ASN A 213 12.45 13.38 30.87
C ASN A 213 12.03 12.76 29.53
N ARG A 214 12.68 11.66 29.15
CA ARG A 214 12.37 10.91 27.93
C ARG A 214 10.90 10.49 27.84
N LYS A 215 10.24 10.20 28.97
CA LYS A 215 8.82 9.83 29.07
C LYS A 215 7.90 11.04 29.23
N LYS A 216 8.32 12.21 28.77
CA LYS A 216 7.53 13.44 28.75
C LYS A 216 7.49 14.07 27.36
N VAL A 217 8.49 13.82 26.51
CA VAL A 217 8.58 14.46 25.18
C VAL A 217 8.32 13.44 24.08
N LEU A 218 7.43 13.80 23.16
CA LEU A 218 7.19 13.08 21.91
C LEU A 218 7.58 13.98 20.74
N LEU A 219 8.70 13.67 20.09
CA LEU A 219 9.20 14.35 18.91
C LEU A 219 8.62 13.69 17.65
N ILE A 220 7.82 14.43 16.89
CA ILE A 220 7.11 13.99 15.69
C ILE A 220 7.81 14.61 14.48
N LEU A 221 8.52 13.79 13.72
CA LEU A 221 9.28 14.16 12.52
C LEU A 221 8.53 13.68 11.29
N ASP A 222 8.04 14.61 10.48
CA ASP A 222 7.11 14.30 9.40
C ASP A 222 7.75 14.45 8.02
N GLY A 223 7.72 13.40 7.19
CA GLY A 223 8.06 13.48 5.77
C GLY A 223 9.54 13.30 5.43
N LEU A 224 10.19 12.22 5.90
CA LEU A 224 11.57 11.90 5.48
C LEU A 224 11.69 11.73 3.95
N ASP A 225 10.61 11.31 3.28
CA ASP A 225 10.53 11.19 1.81
C ASP A 225 10.54 12.53 1.06
N GLU A 226 10.35 13.65 1.75
CA GLU A 226 10.41 15.00 1.16
C GLU A 226 11.86 15.49 0.96
N ILE A 227 12.84 14.80 1.58
CA ILE A 227 14.27 15.07 1.35
C ILE A 227 14.69 14.37 0.04
N ALA A 228 15.20 15.12 -0.93
CA ALA A 228 15.46 14.60 -2.29
C ALA A 228 16.52 13.49 -2.34
N SER A 229 17.68 13.68 -1.69
CA SER A 229 18.82 12.74 -1.77
C SER A 229 18.81 11.70 -0.65
N PHE A 230 19.15 10.45 -0.99
CA PHE A 230 19.34 9.36 -0.04
C PHE A 230 20.45 9.67 0.99
N ASP A 231 21.57 10.25 0.57
CA ASP A 231 22.68 10.54 1.48
C ASP A 231 22.31 11.63 2.50
N THR A 232 21.50 12.61 2.07
CA THR A 232 20.96 13.63 2.98
C THR A 232 19.97 13.01 3.97
N ARG A 233 19.11 12.08 3.53
CA ARG A 233 18.23 11.31 4.44
C ARG A 233 19.05 10.54 5.47
N GLN A 234 20.16 9.91 5.07
CA GLN A 234 21.03 9.20 6.00
C GLN A 234 21.60 10.14 7.06
N LYS A 235 22.13 11.31 6.68
CA LYS A 235 22.59 12.33 7.63
C LYS A 235 21.48 12.79 8.58
N THR A 236 20.24 12.91 8.10
CA THR A 236 19.08 13.21 8.93
C THR A 236 18.85 12.11 9.97
N CYS A 237 18.84 10.85 9.55
CA CYS A 237 18.69 9.70 10.45
C CYS A 237 19.79 9.66 11.52
N ASP A 238 21.04 9.93 11.16
CA ASP A 238 22.18 9.98 12.07
C ASP A 238 21.98 11.06 13.16
N LYS A 239 21.40 12.21 12.81
CA LYS A 239 21.07 13.28 13.78
C LYS A 239 19.86 12.96 14.64
N VAL A 240 18.88 12.25 14.10
CA VAL A 240 17.69 11.80 14.85
C VAL A 240 18.08 10.77 15.92
N HIS A 241 19.06 9.92 15.62
CA HIS A 241 19.61 8.94 16.57
C HIS A 241 20.03 9.56 17.91
N ASP A 242 20.78 10.67 17.86
CA ASP A 242 21.24 11.38 19.06
C ASP A 242 20.09 11.92 19.94
N LEU A 243 18.91 12.09 19.35
CA LEU A 243 17.71 12.54 20.04
C LEU A 243 16.81 11.41 20.51
N ALA A 244 16.74 10.31 19.75
CA ALA A 244 15.96 9.12 20.12
C ALA A 244 16.42 8.50 21.46
N ARG A 245 17.68 8.73 21.85
CA ARG A 245 18.19 8.36 23.19
C ARG A 245 17.61 9.21 24.33
N ARG A 246 17.17 10.44 24.04
CA ARG A 246 16.77 11.47 25.03
C ARG A 246 15.25 11.69 25.10
N CYS A 247 14.52 11.49 24.01
CA CYS A 247 13.06 11.62 23.95
C CYS A 247 12.42 10.49 23.11
N ALA A 248 11.10 10.32 23.20
CA ALA A 248 10.38 9.42 22.31
C ALA A 248 10.27 10.06 20.92
N VAL A 249 10.60 9.33 19.85
CA VAL A 249 10.60 9.85 18.47
C VAL A 249 9.59 9.10 17.61
N VAL A 250 8.78 9.82 16.84
CA VAL A 250 7.93 9.30 15.77
C VAL A 250 8.45 9.87 14.46
N LEU A 251 8.72 9.01 13.48
CA LEU A 251 9.26 9.39 12.17
C LEU A 251 8.33 8.88 11.08
N THR A 252 7.88 9.73 10.16
CA THR A 252 7.06 9.32 9.00
C THR A 252 7.87 9.33 7.69
N SER A 253 7.62 8.37 6.80
CA SER A 253 8.28 8.30 5.48
C SER A 253 7.47 7.48 4.47
N ARG A 254 7.75 7.62 3.17
CA ARG A 254 7.47 6.55 2.19
C ARG A 254 8.47 5.42 2.33
N ARG A 255 8.04 4.20 2.02
CA ARG A 255 8.92 3.02 2.01
C ARG A 255 10.01 3.11 0.95
N SER A 256 9.65 3.55 -0.26
CA SER A 256 10.61 3.74 -1.36
C SER A 256 11.70 4.76 -1.01
N ALA A 257 11.42 5.73 -0.13
CA ALA A 257 12.43 6.70 0.31
C ALA A 257 13.50 6.13 1.24
N MET A 258 13.27 4.95 1.83
CA MET A 258 14.18 4.32 2.79
C MET A 258 15.18 3.35 2.17
N ILE A 259 14.98 3.00 0.90
CA ILE A 259 15.75 1.97 0.20
C ILE A 259 16.25 2.58 -1.11
N ARG A 260 17.52 2.34 -1.43
CA ARG A 260 18.05 2.53 -2.78
C ARG A 260 18.70 1.25 -3.25
N GLU A 261 18.85 1.12 -4.55
CA GLU A 261 19.59 0.02 -5.15
C GLU A 261 20.86 0.55 -5.79
N VAL A 262 21.99 -0.08 -5.44
CA VAL A 262 23.32 0.28 -5.94
C VAL A 262 24.03 -1.00 -6.35
N ALA A 263 24.34 -1.11 -7.64
CA ALA A 263 25.05 -2.27 -8.22
C ALA A 263 24.42 -3.64 -7.86
N GLY A 264 23.08 -3.72 -7.87
CA GLY A 264 22.32 -4.94 -7.55
C GLY A 264 22.23 -5.27 -6.06
N ASN A 265 22.76 -4.41 -5.18
CA ASN A 265 22.59 -4.51 -3.74
C ASN A 265 21.59 -3.45 -3.24
N LYS A 266 20.65 -3.88 -2.40
CA LYS A 266 19.75 -2.95 -1.71
C LYS A 266 20.47 -2.33 -0.52
N GLU A 267 20.66 -1.02 -0.59
CA GLU A 267 21.08 -0.22 0.55
C GLU A 267 19.84 0.36 1.22
N ARG A 268 19.72 0.13 2.53
CA ARG A 268 18.66 0.73 3.35
C ARG A 268 19.27 1.83 4.20
N LEU A 269 18.48 2.87 4.48
CA LEU A 269 18.85 3.86 5.48
C LEU A 269 19.19 3.14 6.80
N SER A 270 20.38 3.39 7.31
CA SER A 270 20.81 2.91 8.61
C SER A 270 20.08 3.72 9.69
N LEU A 271 19.30 3.02 10.52
CA LEU A 271 18.64 3.57 11.69
C LEU A 271 19.28 2.95 12.92
N ASP A 272 20.30 3.62 13.45
CA ASP A 272 21.21 3.05 14.45
C ASP A 272 20.64 3.06 15.89
N PHE A 273 19.31 3.07 16.01
CA PHE A 273 18.55 3.08 17.26
C PHE A 273 17.48 1.98 17.27
N ARG A 274 16.97 1.60 18.44
CA ARG A 274 15.88 0.62 18.52
C ARG A 274 14.57 1.26 18.10
N TYR A 275 13.87 0.69 17.14
CA TYR A 275 12.58 1.23 16.71
C TYR A 275 11.54 0.14 16.45
N LEU A 276 10.29 0.53 16.66
CA LEU A 276 9.16 -0.21 16.12
C LEU A 276 8.85 0.35 14.73
N HIS A 277 8.79 -0.52 13.72
CA HIS A 277 8.30 -0.18 12.39
C HIS A 277 6.82 -0.51 12.30
N ALA A 278 6.03 0.40 11.73
CA ALA A 278 4.61 0.26 11.54
C ALA A 278 4.20 0.85 10.17
N ARG A 279 3.18 0.26 9.52
CA ARG A 279 2.69 0.71 8.21
C ARG A 279 1.24 1.16 8.30
N ILE A 280 0.93 2.31 7.68
CA ILE A 280 -0.45 2.76 7.50
C ILE A 280 -1.13 1.87 6.47
N SER A 281 -2.26 1.28 6.85
CA SER A 281 -3.12 0.51 5.96
C SER A 281 -4.08 1.42 5.19
N ASP A 282 -4.53 0.94 4.03
CA ASP A 282 -5.65 1.54 3.32
C ASP A 282 -6.91 1.52 4.20
N PHE A 283 -7.84 2.45 3.93
CA PHE A 283 -9.13 2.47 4.60
C PHE A 283 -9.93 1.19 4.36
N SER A 284 -10.39 0.59 5.45
CA SER A 284 -11.43 -0.44 5.45
C SER A 284 -12.76 0.12 4.92
N THR A 285 -13.71 -0.75 4.59
CA THR A 285 -15.06 -0.35 4.15
C THR A 285 -15.73 0.57 5.18
N GLU A 286 -15.57 0.28 6.46
CA GLU A 286 -16.12 1.07 7.57
C GLU A 286 -15.43 2.44 7.67
N GLN A 287 -14.10 2.49 7.48
CA GLN A 287 -13.35 3.75 7.49
C GLN A 287 -13.70 4.61 6.27
N LYS A 288 -13.88 4.02 5.09
CA LYS A 288 -14.37 4.72 3.89
C LYS A 288 -15.72 5.35 4.17
N GLN A 289 -16.65 4.59 4.77
CA GLN A 289 -17.97 5.09 5.14
C GLN A 289 -17.88 6.22 6.16
N GLU A 290 -17.14 6.05 7.26
CA GLU A 290 -16.98 7.08 8.29
C GLU A 290 -16.39 8.37 7.70
N PHE A 291 -15.39 8.23 6.81
CA PHE A 291 -14.75 9.36 6.15
C PHE A 291 -15.73 10.11 5.26
N LEU A 292 -16.45 9.40 4.38
CA LEU A 292 -17.41 10.02 3.46
C LEU A 292 -18.58 10.65 4.21
N GLU A 293 -19.11 10.00 5.26
CA GLU A 293 -20.15 10.57 6.11
C GLU A 293 -19.65 11.87 6.76
N ASN A 294 -18.47 11.85 7.42
CA ASN A 294 -17.91 13.04 8.04
C ASN A 294 -17.69 14.17 7.03
N TRP A 295 -17.20 13.84 5.84
CA TRP A 295 -16.92 14.80 4.78
C TRP A 295 -18.19 15.44 4.22
N PHE A 296 -19.17 14.64 3.78
CA PHE A 296 -20.41 15.16 3.19
C PHE A 296 -21.28 15.87 4.23
N VAL A 297 -21.28 15.43 5.50
CA VAL A 297 -21.96 16.13 6.58
C VAL A 297 -21.31 17.48 6.86
N ALA A 298 -19.98 17.56 6.92
CA ALA A 298 -19.26 18.82 7.09
C ALA A 298 -19.53 19.78 5.92
N MET A 299 -19.58 19.26 4.68
CA MET A 299 -19.96 20.00 3.48
C MET A 299 -21.38 20.57 3.58
N LYS A 300 -22.36 19.73 3.90
CA LYS A 300 -23.78 20.11 4.00
C LYS A 300 -24.04 21.14 5.11
N LEU A 301 -23.33 21.03 6.23
CA LEU A 301 -23.44 22.00 7.32
C LEU A 301 -22.73 23.33 7.05
N ASP A 302 -21.90 23.42 6.00
CA ASP A 302 -21.30 24.68 5.54
C ASP A 302 -22.21 25.45 4.56
N GLU A 303 -23.33 24.84 4.11
CA GLU A 303 -24.29 25.52 3.25
C GLU A 303 -24.93 26.74 3.96
N PRO A 304 -25.31 27.81 3.23
CA PRO A 304 -25.89 28.99 3.84
C PRO A 304 -27.20 28.65 4.54
N ARG A 305 -27.26 28.87 5.86
CA ARG A 305 -28.48 28.64 6.64
C ARG A 305 -29.60 29.57 6.14
N PRO A 306 -30.84 29.07 5.93
CA PRO A 306 -31.98 29.89 5.57
C PRO A 306 -32.24 31.01 6.59
N GLU A 307 -32.77 32.14 6.12
CA GLU A 307 -33.10 33.30 6.99
C GLU A 307 -34.15 32.97 8.06
N LYS A 308 -35.04 32.02 7.77
CA LYS A 308 -35.99 31.49 8.76
C LYS A 308 -35.26 30.50 9.67
N ASN A 309 -35.37 30.72 10.97
CA ASN A 309 -34.75 29.89 12.00
C ASN A 309 -35.38 28.49 12.05
N ASP A 310 -35.03 27.64 11.09
CA ASP A 310 -35.43 26.24 11.04
C ASP A 310 -34.59 25.44 12.06
N LYS A 311 -35.28 24.90 13.06
CA LYS A 311 -34.70 24.08 14.12
C LYS A 311 -34.25 22.71 13.62
N HIS A 312 -34.73 22.26 12.46
CA HIS A 312 -34.40 20.96 11.86
C HIS A 312 -33.36 21.05 10.75
N TRP A 313 -32.90 22.25 10.37
CA TRP A 313 -31.92 22.43 9.29
C TRP A 313 -30.65 21.59 9.53
N ASP A 314 -30.09 21.64 10.75
CA ASP A 314 -28.87 20.89 11.08
C ASP A 314 -29.10 19.36 10.93
N VAL A 315 -30.29 18.85 11.28
CA VAL A 315 -30.63 17.43 11.14
C VAL A 315 -30.81 17.04 9.67
N GLN A 316 -31.47 17.89 8.88
CA GLN A 316 -31.65 17.68 7.43
C GLN A 316 -30.32 17.65 6.69
N GLN A 317 -29.40 18.57 7.01
CA GLN A 317 -28.06 18.61 6.41
C GLN A 317 -27.22 17.38 6.78
N VAL A 318 -27.28 16.95 8.04
CA VAL A 318 -26.63 15.69 8.48
C VAL A 318 -27.18 14.49 7.70
N GLN A 319 -28.51 14.39 7.58
CA GLN A 319 -29.14 13.29 6.87
C GLN A 319 -28.79 13.29 5.37
N ALA A 320 -28.87 14.44 4.71
CA ALA A 320 -28.49 14.59 3.31
C ALA A 320 -27.01 14.24 3.08
N GLY A 321 -26.11 14.61 4.00
CA GLY A 321 -24.70 14.26 3.92
C GLY A 321 -24.47 12.74 3.98
N LYS A 322 -25.20 12.05 4.86
CA LYS A 322 -25.14 10.58 4.97
C LYS A 322 -25.70 9.88 3.74
N GLU A 323 -26.79 10.39 3.17
CA GLU A 323 -27.37 9.85 1.92
C GLU A 323 -26.39 9.96 0.75
N MET A 324 -25.70 11.11 0.61
CA MET A 324 -24.65 11.28 -0.40
C MET A 324 -23.48 10.30 -0.22
N ALA A 325 -23.06 10.07 1.04
CA ALA A 325 -22.03 9.08 1.35
C ALA A 325 -22.47 7.67 0.93
N GLY A 326 -23.71 7.29 1.25
CA GLY A 326 -24.29 6.00 0.87
C GLY A 326 -24.32 5.79 -0.64
N HIS A 327 -24.78 6.78 -1.41
CA HIS A 327 -24.83 6.66 -2.87
C HIS A 327 -23.45 6.48 -3.52
N LEU A 328 -22.41 7.18 -3.03
CA LEU A 328 -21.05 7.01 -3.53
C LEU A 328 -20.51 5.62 -3.17
N LEU A 329 -20.77 5.11 -1.96
CA LEU A 329 -20.36 3.76 -1.57
C LEU A 329 -21.04 2.69 -2.43
N ASP A 330 -22.34 2.83 -2.66
CA ASP A 330 -23.11 1.93 -3.53
C ASP A 330 -22.56 1.93 -4.96
N TYR A 331 -22.14 3.09 -5.46
CA TYR A 331 -21.46 3.20 -6.74
C TYR A 331 -20.12 2.44 -6.72
N LEU A 332 -19.26 2.68 -5.74
CA LEU A 332 -17.94 2.04 -5.64
C LEU A 332 -18.03 0.51 -5.46
N ASN A 333 -19.07 0.00 -4.79
CA ASN A 333 -19.25 -1.42 -4.52
C ASN A 333 -19.72 -2.24 -5.74
N LYS A 334 -20.08 -1.60 -6.85
CA LYS A 334 -20.43 -2.30 -8.10
C LYS A 334 -19.22 -3.06 -8.66
N LYS A 335 -19.45 -4.27 -9.17
CA LYS A 335 -18.40 -5.11 -9.80
C LYS A 335 -17.62 -4.39 -10.92
N ALA A 336 -18.31 -3.58 -11.73
CA ALA A 336 -17.69 -2.78 -12.79
C ALA A 336 -16.69 -1.74 -12.26
N ASN A 337 -16.86 -1.30 -11.00
CA ASN A 337 -16.11 -0.23 -10.36
C ASN A 337 -15.03 -0.76 -9.40
N ARG A 338 -14.70 -2.06 -9.48
CA ARG A 338 -13.74 -2.69 -8.57
C ARG A 338 -12.37 -2.01 -8.59
N ASN A 339 -11.86 -1.66 -9.77
CA ASN A 339 -10.56 -1.01 -9.92
C ASN A 339 -10.53 0.34 -9.19
N ILE A 340 -11.56 1.16 -9.36
CA ILE A 340 -11.65 2.47 -8.72
C ILE A 340 -11.93 2.35 -7.21
N ASN A 341 -12.69 1.34 -6.77
CA ASN A 341 -12.91 1.07 -5.35
C ASN A 341 -11.64 0.60 -4.61
N ASN A 342 -10.75 -0.13 -5.29
CA ASN A 342 -9.44 -0.47 -4.72
C ASN A 342 -8.63 0.82 -4.42
N LEU A 343 -8.68 1.82 -5.31
CA LEU A 343 -8.03 3.12 -5.08
C LEU A 343 -8.70 3.95 -3.99
N ALA A 344 -10.01 3.76 -3.76
CA ALA A 344 -10.78 4.44 -2.73
C ALA A 344 -10.33 4.09 -1.29
N GLY A 345 -9.44 3.11 -1.12
CA GLY A 345 -8.75 2.86 0.15
C GLY A 345 -7.76 3.95 0.54
N VAL A 346 -7.23 4.70 -0.43
CA VAL A 346 -6.29 5.80 -0.16
C VAL A 346 -7.06 7.06 0.23
N PRO A 347 -6.88 7.63 1.44
CA PRO A 347 -7.70 8.74 1.93
C PRO A 347 -7.76 9.95 0.99
N MET A 348 -6.62 10.35 0.42
CA MET A 348 -6.58 11.47 -0.53
C MET A 348 -7.41 11.19 -1.78
N ILE A 349 -7.37 9.96 -2.29
CA ILE A 349 -8.11 9.57 -3.48
C ILE A 349 -9.61 9.56 -3.18
N LEU A 350 -10.02 9.00 -2.04
CA LEU A 350 -11.42 8.99 -1.61
C LEU A 350 -11.98 10.41 -1.45
N GLN A 351 -11.17 11.35 -0.93
CA GLN A 351 -11.53 12.76 -0.84
C GLN A 351 -11.75 13.40 -2.21
N ILE A 352 -10.89 13.08 -3.20
CA ILE A 352 -11.06 13.54 -4.57
C ILE A 352 -12.34 12.94 -5.19
N MET A 353 -12.63 11.67 -4.93
CA MET A 353 -13.86 11.02 -5.39
C MET A 353 -15.10 11.69 -4.82
N ALA A 354 -15.13 11.99 -3.51
CA ALA A 354 -16.23 12.71 -2.88
C ALA A 354 -16.45 14.09 -3.54
N MET A 355 -15.36 14.80 -3.84
CA MET A 355 -15.41 16.09 -4.53
C MET A 355 -15.95 15.99 -5.96
N VAL A 356 -15.51 14.99 -6.73
CA VAL A 356 -15.98 14.78 -8.11
C VAL A 356 -17.41 14.28 -8.15
N TRP A 357 -17.80 13.43 -7.18
CA TRP A 357 -19.15 12.91 -7.02
C TRP A 357 -20.18 14.01 -6.82
N GLU A 358 -19.90 15.01 -5.98
CA GLU A 358 -20.79 16.17 -5.83
C GLU A 358 -21.06 16.90 -7.15
N MET A 359 -20.07 16.93 -8.05
CA MET A 359 -20.19 17.62 -9.33
C MET A 359 -20.97 16.80 -10.36
N ARG A 360 -20.68 15.50 -10.48
CA ARG A 360 -21.07 14.68 -11.64
C ARG A 360 -22.00 13.51 -11.32
N GLU A 361 -22.18 13.17 -10.03
CA GLU A 361 -22.84 11.92 -9.59
C GLU A 361 -22.22 10.64 -10.19
N GLU A 362 -21.00 10.77 -10.72
CA GLU A 362 -20.21 9.71 -11.35
C GLU A 362 -18.73 9.98 -11.09
N VAL A 363 -17.93 8.91 -10.95
CA VAL A 363 -16.47 8.98 -10.73
C VAL A 363 -15.77 8.33 -11.92
N PRO A 364 -14.72 8.93 -12.51
CA PRO A 364 -13.95 8.29 -13.57
C PRO A 364 -13.32 6.95 -13.14
N ASP A 365 -13.21 6.02 -14.08
CA ASP A 365 -12.81 4.62 -13.80
C ASP A 365 -11.31 4.42 -13.50
N ASN A 366 -10.48 5.45 -13.68
CA ASN A 366 -9.03 5.39 -13.43
C ASN A 366 -8.50 6.64 -12.70
N GLN A 367 -7.34 6.49 -12.05
CA GLN A 367 -6.73 7.53 -11.23
C GLN A 367 -6.41 8.82 -12.00
N SER A 368 -5.86 8.72 -13.21
CA SER A 368 -5.46 9.91 -13.96
C SER A 368 -6.66 10.76 -14.41
N GLU A 369 -7.73 10.13 -14.89
CA GLU A 369 -8.98 10.84 -15.23
C GLU A 369 -9.68 11.40 -14.00
N LEU A 370 -9.56 10.74 -12.84
CA LEU A 370 -10.01 11.29 -11.56
C LEU A 370 -9.25 12.59 -11.20
N TYR A 371 -7.92 12.61 -11.34
CA TYR A 371 -7.10 13.80 -11.13
C TYR A 371 -7.46 14.90 -12.12
N LYS A 372 -7.71 14.54 -13.37
CA LYS A 372 -8.17 15.48 -14.40
C LYS A 372 -9.49 16.14 -14.01
N ALA A 373 -10.50 15.35 -13.66
CA ALA A 373 -11.81 15.85 -13.26
C ALA A 373 -11.71 16.76 -12.02
N ALA A 374 -10.88 16.39 -11.05
CA ALA A 374 -10.63 17.18 -9.85
C ALA A 374 -9.98 18.54 -10.16
N LEU A 375 -8.93 18.54 -10.99
CA LEU A 375 -8.21 19.76 -11.34
C LEU A 375 -9.03 20.68 -12.25
N GLU A 376 -9.79 20.14 -13.20
CA GLU A 376 -10.74 20.92 -14.01
C GLU A 376 -11.82 21.57 -13.14
N TYR A 377 -12.26 20.84 -12.11
CA TYR A 377 -13.21 21.37 -11.14
C TYR A 377 -12.63 22.55 -10.35
N LEU A 378 -11.42 22.38 -9.79
CA LEU A 378 -10.72 23.39 -8.99
C LEU A 378 -10.30 24.63 -9.80
N LEU A 379 -9.87 24.44 -11.05
CA LEU A 379 -9.38 25.54 -11.90
C LEU A 379 -10.50 26.37 -12.55
N GLU A 380 -11.69 25.81 -12.74
CA GLU A 380 -12.73 26.50 -13.51
C GLU A 380 -14.15 26.23 -13.03
N TYR A 381 -14.56 24.96 -13.01
CA TYR A 381 -16.00 24.61 -12.93
C TYR A 381 -16.66 25.10 -11.65
N ARG A 382 -15.97 24.97 -10.51
CA ARG A 382 -16.50 25.35 -9.20
C ARG A 382 -16.88 26.83 -9.13
N ASP A 383 -16.06 27.71 -9.69
CA ASP A 383 -16.29 29.16 -9.62
C ASP A 383 -17.35 29.63 -10.63
N LYS A 384 -17.55 28.90 -11.73
CA LYS A 384 -18.68 29.11 -12.66
C LYS A 384 -20.03 28.79 -12.02
N LYS A 385 -20.11 27.75 -11.18
CA LYS A 385 -21.35 27.34 -10.47
C LYS A 385 -21.77 28.36 -9.39
N GLY A 386 -20.81 29.04 -8.75
CA GLY A 386 -21.03 29.82 -7.53
C GLY A 386 -21.33 31.33 -7.65
N LYS A 387 -21.66 31.87 -8.84
CA LYS A 387 -21.77 33.33 -9.08
C LYS A 387 -20.53 34.14 -8.62
N ARG A 388 -19.34 33.53 -8.70
CA ARG A 388 -18.07 34.17 -8.29
C ARG A 388 -17.50 35.04 -9.42
N ALA A 389 -16.47 35.83 -9.10
CA ALA A 389 -15.71 36.57 -10.11
C ALA A 389 -15.16 35.62 -11.20
N PRO A 390 -15.00 36.08 -12.46
CA PRO A 390 -14.43 35.26 -13.53
C PRO A 390 -13.09 34.63 -13.11
N VAL A 391 -12.85 33.40 -13.55
CA VAL A 391 -11.55 32.74 -13.38
C VAL A 391 -10.51 33.40 -14.30
N PRO A 392 -9.23 33.54 -13.88
CA PRO A 392 -8.21 34.17 -14.72
C PRO A 392 -7.97 33.41 -16.03
N LEU A 393 -8.01 32.08 -15.97
CA LEU A 393 -7.84 31.17 -17.10
C LEU A 393 -8.90 30.07 -17.05
N SER A 394 -9.32 29.59 -18.22
CA SER A 394 -10.03 28.30 -18.30
C SER A 394 -9.11 27.16 -17.87
N ALA A 395 -9.68 26.02 -17.44
CA ALA A 395 -8.93 24.84 -17.05
C ALA A 395 -7.95 24.42 -18.15
N VAL A 396 -8.40 24.37 -19.41
CA VAL A 396 -7.54 24.05 -20.57
C VAL A 396 -6.31 24.96 -20.66
N ASN A 397 -6.46 26.26 -20.42
CA ASN A 397 -5.34 27.20 -20.45
C ASN A 397 -4.48 27.10 -19.19
N GLY A 398 -5.09 26.85 -18.02
CA GLY A 398 -4.36 26.58 -16.79
C GLY A 398 -3.44 25.36 -16.92
N TYR A 399 -3.90 24.28 -17.54
CA TYR A 399 -3.08 23.11 -17.84
C TYR A 399 -1.86 23.46 -18.71
N LYS A 400 -2.04 24.26 -19.76
CA LYS A 400 -0.93 24.70 -20.63
C LYS A 400 0.13 25.52 -19.90
N VAL A 401 -0.23 26.18 -18.80
CA VAL A 401 0.70 26.90 -17.93
C VAL A 401 1.35 25.95 -16.93
N LEU A 402 0.54 25.17 -16.20
CA LEU A 402 0.99 24.38 -15.07
C LEU A 402 1.79 23.15 -15.46
N GLN A 403 1.50 22.49 -16.58
CA GLN A 403 2.27 21.34 -17.06
C GLN A 403 3.79 21.62 -17.19
N PRO A 404 4.23 22.61 -18.00
CA PRO A 404 5.66 22.93 -18.12
C PRO A 404 6.28 23.47 -16.83
N VAL A 405 5.51 24.20 -16.01
CA VAL A 405 5.97 24.66 -14.69
C VAL A 405 6.24 23.49 -13.77
N CYS A 406 5.32 22.52 -13.69
CA CYS A 406 5.47 21.35 -12.82
C CYS A 406 6.61 20.45 -13.28
N LEU A 407 6.81 20.27 -14.59
CA LEU A 407 7.98 19.55 -15.10
C LEU A 407 9.29 20.27 -14.74
N TRP A 408 9.33 21.60 -14.85
CA TRP A 408 10.50 22.38 -14.43
C TRP A 408 10.79 22.23 -12.93
N ILE A 409 9.76 22.24 -12.08
CA ILE A 409 9.93 21.97 -10.64
C ILE A 409 10.46 20.55 -10.40
N GLN A 410 9.88 19.57 -11.11
CA GLN A 410 10.22 18.16 -11.01
C GLN A 410 11.66 17.89 -11.47
N ASP A 411 12.11 18.56 -12.52
CA ASP A 411 13.41 18.35 -13.14
C ASP A 411 14.50 19.22 -12.52
N GLU A 412 14.35 20.54 -12.60
CA GLU A 412 15.43 21.51 -12.36
C GLU A 412 15.49 21.95 -10.90
N ILE A 413 14.33 22.19 -10.27
CA ILE A 413 14.27 22.60 -8.85
C ILE A 413 14.55 21.41 -7.91
N GLY A 414 13.96 20.25 -8.19
CA GLY A 414 14.21 19.03 -7.42
C GLY A 414 13.75 19.08 -5.96
N LYS A 415 12.83 19.99 -5.61
CA LYS A 415 12.26 20.19 -4.26
C LYS A 415 10.76 20.48 -4.31
N ASP A 416 10.08 20.31 -3.18
CA ASP A 416 8.62 20.46 -3.10
C ASP A 416 8.19 21.93 -3.03
N GLU A 417 8.95 22.81 -2.39
CA GLU A 417 8.77 24.27 -2.45
C GLU A 417 9.54 24.96 -3.58
N VAL A 418 8.98 26.09 -4.03
CA VAL A 418 9.58 26.96 -5.06
C VAL A 418 9.48 28.41 -4.59
N LEU A 419 10.59 29.15 -4.61
CA LEU A 419 10.58 30.57 -4.23
C LEU A 419 9.66 31.37 -5.16
N ARG A 420 8.93 32.35 -4.61
CA ARG A 420 8.03 33.23 -5.39
C ARG A 420 8.77 33.93 -6.53
N ASP A 421 9.98 34.42 -6.25
CA ASP A 421 10.80 35.12 -7.23
C ASP A 421 11.36 34.21 -8.33
N GLU A 422 11.49 32.90 -8.07
CA GLU A 422 11.88 31.89 -9.08
C GLU A 422 10.67 31.42 -9.90
N LEU A 423 9.50 31.26 -9.26
CA LEU A 423 8.28 30.82 -9.93
C LEU A 423 7.74 31.90 -10.89
N ARG A 424 7.81 33.18 -10.50
CA ARG A 424 7.24 34.30 -11.27
C ARG A 424 7.73 34.33 -12.72
N PRO A 425 9.04 34.36 -13.03
CA PRO A 425 9.54 34.36 -14.41
C PRO A 425 9.05 33.16 -15.23
N MET A 426 8.97 31.98 -14.61
CA MET A 426 8.52 30.77 -15.30
C MET A 426 7.03 30.81 -15.61
N LEU A 427 6.19 31.29 -14.70
CA LEU A 427 4.76 31.52 -14.96
C LEU A 427 4.54 32.59 -16.04
N GLU A 428 5.24 33.71 -15.97
CA GLU A 428 5.16 34.79 -16.96
C GLU A 428 5.52 34.29 -18.36
N LEU A 429 6.56 33.46 -18.47
CA LEU A 429 6.96 32.86 -19.74
C LEU A 429 5.82 32.05 -20.36
N GLN A 430 5.13 31.20 -19.60
CA GLN A 430 4.04 30.38 -20.13
C GLN A 430 2.77 31.20 -20.39
N LEU A 431 2.44 32.16 -19.53
CA LEU A 431 1.30 33.07 -19.73
C LEU A 431 1.47 33.92 -21.00
N LYS A 432 2.70 34.38 -21.27
CA LYS A 432 3.04 35.12 -22.50
C LYS A 432 2.83 34.26 -23.76
N LYS A 433 3.18 32.97 -23.73
CA LYS A 433 2.93 32.04 -24.85
C LYS A 433 1.43 31.90 -25.16
N LEU A 434 0.56 31.99 -24.15
CA LEU A 434 -0.89 31.95 -24.32
C LEU A 434 -1.50 33.27 -24.82
N ARG A 435 -0.70 34.35 -24.89
CA ARG A 435 -1.16 35.71 -25.27
C ARG A 435 -2.33 36.21 -24.41
N LYS A 436 -2.36 35.84 -23.14
CA LYS A 436 -3.38 36.28 -22.16
C LYS A 436 -2.87 37.49 -21.38
N LYS A 437 -3.77 38.39 -20.98
CA LYS A 437 -3.46 39.58 -20.17
C LYS A 437 -3.42 39.31 -18.66
N VAL A 438 -3.22 38.05 -18.26
CA VAL A 438 -3.18 37.65 -16.84
C VAL A 438 -1.72 37.72 -16.37
N THR A 439 -1.48 38.35 -15.23
CA THR A 439 -0.12 38.41 -14.65
C THR A 439 0.19 37.12 -13.87
N ALA A 440 1.47 36.84 -13.66
CA ALA A 440 1.87 35.70 -12.83
C ALA A 440 1.39 35.87 -11.38
N GLU A 441 1.34 37.10 -10.87
CA GLU A 441 0.83 37.39 -9.52
C GLU A 441 -0.67 37.07 -9.43
N ASP A 442 -1.49 37.58 -10.35
CA ASP A 442 -2.95 37.31 -10.37
C ASP A 442 -3.24 35.81 -10.46
N TYR A 443 -2.46 35.09 -11.29
CA TYR A 443 -2.64 33.66 -11.44
C TYR A 443 -2.17 32.88 -10.22
N SER A 444 -1.05 33.26 -9.61
CA SER A 444 -0.55 32.61 -8.38
C SER A 444 -1.50 32.86 -7.21
N GLN A 445 -2.02 34.08 -7.08
CA GLN A 445 -3.05 34.42 -6.10
C GLN A 445 -4.31 33.58 -6.31
N PHE A 446 -4.77 33.45 -7.55
CA PHE A 446 -5.88 32.56 -7.88
C PHE A 446 -5.59 31.11 -7.48
N LEU A 447 -4.40 30.57 -7.76
CA LEU A 447 -4.04 29.20 -7.42
C LEU A 447 -4.00 28.94 -5.91
N VAL A 448 -3.66 29.96 -5.10
CA VAL A 448 -3.63 29.88 -3.64
C VAL A 448 -5.00 30.09 -3.01
N GLU A 449 -5.68 31.18 -3.35
CA GLU A 449 -6.87 31.68 -2.66
C GLU A 449 -8.17 31.11 -3.23
N ARG A 450 -8.16 30.67 -4.49
CA ARG A 450 -9.36 30.19 -5.18
C ARG A 450 -9.19 28.76 -5.65
N ALA A 451 -8.23 28.40 -6.48
CA ALA A 451 -8.10 27.02 -6.94
C ALA A 451 -7.64 26.05 -5.83
N TRP A 452 -6.98 26.56 -4.78
CA TRP A 452 -6.40 25.76 -3.67
C TRP A 452 -5.45 24.66 -4.17
N ILE A 453 -4.75 24.91 -5.27
CA ILE A 453 -3.72 23.99 -5.78
C ILE A 453 -2.39 24.27 -5.08
N LEU A 454 -2.12 25.55 -4.81
CA LEU A 454 -0.93 26.01 -4.11
C LEU A 454 -1.26 26.47 -2.69
N ALA A 455 -0.24 26.47 -1.84
CA ALA A 455 -0.22 27.12 -0.54
C ALA A 455 1.01 28.03 -0.46
N LEU A 456 0.91 29.06 0.37
CA LEU A 456 2.05 29.90 0.74
C LEU A 456 2.82 29.25 1.88
N PHE A 457 4.13 29.18 1.73
CA PHE A 457 5.05 28.73 2.75
C PHE A 457 6.21 29.73 2.86
N GLY A 458 6.06 30.72 3.74
CA GLY A 458 6.98 31.88 3.77
C GLY A 458 6.98 32.60 2.42
N ASP A 459 8.18 32.79 1.87
CA ASP A 459 8.41 33.38 0.54
C ASP A 459 8.37 32.37 -0.61
N SER A 460 7.87 31.15 -0.35
CA SER A 460 7.73 30.08 -1.34
C SER A 460 6.29 29.68 -1.59
N TYR A 461 6.05 29.07 -2.75
CA TYR A 461 4.85 28.29 -3.06
C TYR A 461 5.14 26.80 -2.89
N ILE A 462 4.13 26.08 -2.41
CA ILE A 462 4.13 24.61 -2.36
C ILE A 462 2.80 24.08 -2.88
N PHE A 463 2.82 22.92 -3.55
CA PHE A 463 1.58 22.23 -3.90
C PHE A 463 0.93 21.66 -2.65
N ARG A 464 -0.37 21.92 -2.47
CA ARG A 464 -1.13 21.34 -1.33
C ARG A 464 -1.12 19.81 -1.38
N HIS A 465 -1.08 19.27 -2.59
CA HIS A 465 -0.91 17.85 -2.82
C HIS A 465 0.16 17.61 -3.88
N LYS A 466 1.26 16.98 -3.46
CA LYS A 466 2.40 16.61 -4.31
C LYS A 466 1.98 15.84 -5.57
N SER A 467 0.98 14.97 -5.46
CA SER A 467 0.52 14.18 -6.60
C SER A 467 -0.15 15.01 -7.71
N PHE A 468 -0.70 16.20 -7.42
CA PHE A 468 -1.14 17.12 -8.49
C PHE A 468 0.03 17.66 -9.31
N ARG A 469 1.15 17.97 -8.65
CA ARG A 469 2.39 18.36 -9.34
C ARG A 469 2.92 17.20 -10.18
N GLU A 470 3.02 16.01 -9.58
CA GLU A 470 3.50 14.79 -10.26
C GLU A 470 2.63 14.46 -11.48
N TYR A 471 1.30 14.64 -11.38
CA TYR A 471 0.37 14.48 -12.49
C TYR A 471 0.62 15.48 -13.63
N PHE A 472 0.75 16.77 -13.33
CA PHE A 472 1.08 17.77 -14.35
C PHE A 472 2.44 17.51 -15.00
N ALA A 473 3.45 17.12 -14.21
CA ALA A 473 4.78 16.79 -14.69
C ALA A 473 4.76 15.55 -15.60
N GLY A 474 4.10 14.46 -15.19
CA GLY A 474 3.95 13.24 -16.00
C GLY A 474 3.27 13.49 -17.34
N ARG A 475 2.24 14.35 -17.35
CA ARG A 475 1.57 14.76 -18.60
C ARG A 475 2.47 15.56 -19.53
N GLU A 476 3.29 16.46 -18.99
CA GLU A 476 4.24 17.23 -19.78
C GLU A 476 5.37 16.33 -20.31
N LEU A 477 5.84 15.37 -19.51
CA LEU A 477 6.81 14.35 -19.92
C LEU A 477 6.28 13.56 -21.12
N ALA A 478 5.02 13.13 -21.10
CA ALA A 478 4.42 12.40 -22.22
C ALA A 478 4.43 13.23 -23.52
N ALA A 479 4.13 14.53 -23.41
CA ALA A 479 4.17 15.46 -24.54
C ALA A 479 5.60 15.78 -25.05
N LYS A 480 6.63 15.57 -24.21
CA LYS A 480 8.04 15.86 -24.50
C LYS A 480 8.93 14.63 -24.45
N HIS A 481 8.37 13.43 -24.63
CA HIS A 481 9.06 12.17 -24.39
C HIS A 481 10.42 12.13 -25.09
N GLY A 482 10.50 12.53 -26.37
CA GLY A 482 11.75 12.51 -27.15
C GLY A 482 12.92 13.33 -26.58
N THR A 483 12.69 14.26 -25.64
CA THR A 483 13.76 14.99 -24.94
C THR A 483 14.10 14.41 -23.57
N TYR A 484 13.19 13.62 -22.98
CA TYR A 484 13.29 13.16 -21.59
C TYR A 484 13.46 11.64 -21.43
N ILE A 485 13.38 10.84 -22.51
CA ILE A 485 13.45 9.37 -22.42
C ILE A 485 14.66 8.89 -21.60
N ASP A 486 15.87 9.35 -21.94
CA ASP A 486 17.09 8.91 -21.23
C ASP A 486 17.01 9.22 -19.74
N LYS A 487 16.53 10.42 -19.40
CA LYS A 487 16.34 10.86 -18.02
C LYS A 487 15.29 10.04 -17.28
N LEU A 488 14.21 9.65 -17.94
CA LEU A 488 13.19 8.77 -17.36
C LEU A 488 13.74 7.37 -17.06
N VAL A 489 14.60 6.85 -17.95
CA VAL A 489 15.29 5.57 -17.75
C VAL A 489 16.29 5.66 -16.61
N GLU A 490 17.10 6.73 -16.55
CA GLU A 490 18.06 6.97 -15.46
C GLU A 490 17.39 7.08 -14.09
N ASN A 491 16.21 7.70 -14.02
CA ASN A 491 15.47 7.92 -12.79
C ASN A 491 14.39 6.84 -12.53
N PHE A 492 14.46 5.70 -13.23
CA PHE A 492 13.50 4.62 -13.10
C PHE A 492 13.43 4.08 -11.66
N ASN A 493 12.21 3.99 -11.14
CA ASN A 493 11.90 3.53 -9.77
C ASN A 493 12.57 4.36 -8.66
N THR A 494 12.84 5.65 -8.90
CA THR A 494 13.32 6.56 -7.85
C THR A 494 12.16 7.29 -7.16
N PRO A 495 12.19 7.50 -5.82
CA PRO A 495 11.05 8.06 -5.07
C PRO A 495 10.57 9.43 -5.56
N TRP A 496 11.47 10.23 -6.13
CA TRP A 496 11.14 11.55 -6.66
C TRP A 496 10.38 11.47 -8.00
N TRP A 497 10.72 10.50 -8.87
CA TRP A 497 10.14 10.37 -10.22
C TRP A 497 9.05 9.31 -10.34
N GLU A 498 8.91 8.43 -9.35
CA GLU A 498 8.02 7.25 -9.38
C GLU A 498 6.60 7.58 -9.86
N ASN A 499 5.94 8.54 -9.25
CA ASN A 499 4.57 8.90 -9.64
C ASN A 499 4.51 9.69 -10.95
N ALA A 500 5.50 10.55 -11.23
CA ALA A 500 5.54 11.28 -12.48
C ALA A 500 5.67 10.33 -13.68
N LEU A 501 6.44 9.24 -13.53
CA LEU A 501 6.57 8.20 -14.54
C LEU A 501 5.30 7.34 -14.69
N ARG A 502 4.56 7.05 -13.60
CA ARG A 502 3.22 6.44 -13.70
C ARG A 502 2.27 7.29 -14.53
N PHE A 503 2.19 8.60 -14.25
CA PHE A 503 1.36 9.52 -15.01
C PHE A 503 1.85 9.72 -16.46
N TYR A 504 3.15 9.60 -16.70
CA TYR A 504 3.71 9.54 -18.06
C TYR A 504 3.15 8.35 -18.82
N PHE A 505 3.24 7.12 -18.29
CA PHE A 505 2.76 5.91 -18.96
C PHE A 505 1.26 5.94 -19.23
N HIS A 506 0.49 6.47 -18.29
CA HIS A 506 -0.93 6.66 -18.52
C HIS A 506 -1.22 7.64 -19.67
N LYS A 507 -0.39 8.68 -19.86
CA LYS A 507 -0.64 9.72 -20.87
C LYS A 507 0.08 9.51 -22.21
N ALA A 508 1.15 8.72 -22.23
CA ALA A 508 1.98 8.46 -23.39
C ALA A 508 1.14 7.87 -24.53
N ASP A 509 1.43 8.30 -25.75
CA ASP A 509 0.93 7.65 -26.96
C ASP A 509 1.80 6.43 -27.30
N SER A 510 1.44 5.73 -28.38
CA SER A 510 2.16 4.53 -28.84
C SER A 510 3.65 4.84 -29.10
N GLU A 511 3.99 6.01 -29.63
CA GLU A 511 5.37 6.41 -29.90
C GLU A 511 6.15 6.65 -28.59
N GLY A 512 5.57 7.37 -27.63
CA GLY A 512 6.18 7.58 -26.31
C GLY A 512 6.38 6.28 -25.53
N PHE A 513 5.42 5.37 -25.59
CA PHE A 513 5.55 4.03 -25.01
C PHE A 513 6.71 3.26 -25.67
N LYS A 514 6.74 3.20 -27.01
CA LYS A 514 7.81 2.53 -27.77
C LYS A 514 9.18 3.09 -27.44
N ALA A 515 9.31 4.41 -27.43
CA ALA A 515 10.57 5.10 -27.18
C ALA A 515 11.10 4.77 -25.77
N PHE A 516 10.24 4.75 -24.76
CA PHE A 516 10.64 4.35 -23.42
C PHE A 516 11.06 2.88 -23.36
N ILE A 517 10.23 1.95 -23.88
CA ILE A 517 10.52 0.51 -23.82
C ILE A 517 11.84 0.18 -24.52
N HIS A 518 12.06 0.75 -25.71
CA HIS A 518 13.31 0.60 -26.45
C HIS A 518 14.50 1.11 -25.65
N ALA A 519 14.46 2.36 -25.16
CA ALA A 519 15.56 2.94 -24.39
C ALA A 519 15.82 2.20 -23.06
N PHE A 520 14.77 1.76 -22.38
CA PHE A 520 14.90 1.06 -21.11
C PHE A 520 15.63 -0.28 -21.28
N PHE A 521 15.16 -1.15 -22.20
CA PHE A 521 15.75 -2.47 -22.41
C PHE A 521 17.11 -2.44 -23.11
N THR A 522 17.45 -1.37 -23.82
CA THR A 522 18.78 -1.19 -24.42
C THR A 522 19.78 -0.52 -23.48
N SER A 523 19.31 0.13 -22.41
CA SER A 523 20.18 0.76 -21.41
C SER A 523 20.76 -0.25 -20.41
N PRO A 524 21.90 0.08 -19.76
CA PRO A 524 22.44 -0.70 -18.65
C PRO A 524 21.47 -0.86 -17.46
N ARG A 525 20.45 0.02 -17.35
CA ARG A 525 19.47 -0.01 -16.25
C ARG A 525 18.66 -1.31 -16.22
N SER A 526 18.44 -1.94 -17.38
CA SER A 526 17.66 -3.17 -17.53
C SER A 526 18.46 -4.46 -17.32
N GLU A 527 19.79 -4.40 -17.19
CA GLU A 527 20.64 -5.58 -17.02
C GLU A 527 20.47 -6.24 -15.65
N ASN A 528 20.27 -5.41 -14.62
CA ASN A 528 20.18 -5.85 -13.23
C ASN A 528 18.96 -5.23 -12.55
N LEU A 529 17.76 -5.64 -12.99
CA LEU A 529 16.51 -5.26 -12.34
C LEU A 529 16.32 -6.04 -11.03
N SER A 530 16.24 -5.33 -9.90
CA SER A 530 15.76 -5.95 -8.67
C SER A 530 14.32 -6.40 -8.81
N GLN A 531 13.87 -7.18 -7.83
CA GLN A 531 12.48 -7.55 -7.72
C GLN A 531 11.54 -6.34 -7.58
N SER A 532 11.99 -5.26 -6.91
CA SER A 532 11.20 -4.02 -6.80
C SER A 532 11.05 -3.34 -8.16
N ASP A 533 12.12 -3.29 -8.95
CA ASP A 533 12.09 -2.73 -10.29
C ASP A 533 11.15 -3.49 -11.22
N ARG A 534 11.19 -4.83 -11.15
CA ARG A 534 10.32 -5.70 -11.94
C ARG A 534 8.85 -5.47 -11.58
N THR A 535 8.53 -5.42 -10.28
CA THR A 535 7.16 -5.14 -9.83
C THR A 535 6.69 -3.76 -10.29
N TYR A 536 7.54 -2.74 -10.16
CA TYR A 536 7.21 -1.40 -10.62
C TYR A 536 7.04 -1.33 -12.15
N LEU A 537 7.88 -2.02 -12.93
CA LEU A 537 7.75 -2.09 -14.39
C LEU A 537 6.44 -2.74 -14.81
N GLU A 538 6.05 -3.84 -14.19
CA GLU A 538 4.76 -4.51 -14.45
C GLU A 538 3.57 -3.61 -14.08
N GLU A 539 3.65 -2.90 -12.95
CA GLU A 539 2.62 -1.93 -12.56
C GLU A 539 2.50 -0.80 -13.60
N LEU A 540 3.62 -0.28 -14.12
CA LEU A 540 3.62 0.71 -15.21
C LEU A 540 3.01 0.15 -16.50
N MET A 541 3.30 -1.11 -16.85
CA MET A 541 2.71 -1.76 -18.02
C MET A 541 1.19 -1.93 -17.88
N GLY A 542 0.71 -2.25 -16.68
CA GLY A 542 -0.73 -2.35 -16.39
C GLY A 542 -1.46 -1.00 -16.36
N GLU A 543 -0.75 0.10 -16.06
CA GLU A 543 -1.31 1.46 -16.00
C GLU A 543 -1.26 2.22 -17.35
N ALA A 544 -0.51 1.70 -18.32
CA ALA A 544 -0.32 2.33 -19.62
C ALA A 544 -1.63 2.37 -20.43
N SER A 545 -1.96 3.54 -21.01
CA SER A 545 -3.21 3.68 -21.78
C SER A 545 -3.13 3.11 -23.19
N MET A 546 -1.91 3.00 -23.73
CA MET A 546 -1.61 2.45 -25.05
C MET A 546 -0.38 1.56 -24.91
N CYS A 547 -0.54 0.27 -25.20
CA CYS A 547 0.54 -0.71 -25.21
C CYS A 547 0.72 -1.24 -26.63
N ASP A 548 1.77 -0.80 -27.32
CA ASP A 548 2.15 -1.45 -28.59
C ASP A 548 3.12 -2.59 -28.28
N VAL A 549 2.58 -3.81 -28.19
CA VAL A 549 3.33 -5.00 -27.80
C VAL A 549 4.37 -5.42 -28.84
N GLN A 550 4.28 -4.94 -30.08
CA GLN A 550 5.25 -5.28 -31.12
C GLN A 550 6.63 -4.72 -30.83
N VAL A 551 6.73 -3.65 -30.02
CA VAL A 551 8.03 -3.08 -29.62
C VAL A 551 8.93 -4.10 -28.92
N PHE A 552 8.35 -5.02 -28.14
CA PHE A 552 9.13 -6.04 -27.43
C PHE A 552 9.74 -7.04 -28.41
N SER A 553 8.99 -7.42 -29.46
CA SER A 553 9.53 -8.23 -30.56
C SER A 553 10.65 -7.51 -31.30
N ASP A 554 10.46 -6.22 -31.58
CA ASP A 554 11.46 -5.39 -32.24
C ASP A 554 12.76 -5.32 -31.43
N VAL A 555 12.65 -5.06 -30.13
CA VAL A 555 13.78 -4.99 -29.19
C VAL A 555 14.50 -6.35 -29.12
N LEU A 556 13.78 -7.47 -29.02
CA LEU A 556 14.40 -8.81 -29.00
C LEU A 556 15.10 -9.20 -30.32
N GLN A 557 14.58 -8.73 -31.46
CA GLN A 557 15.08 -9.15 -32.77
C GLN A 557 16.17 -8.24 -33.33
N LYS A 558 16.07 -6.93 -33.09
CA LYS A 558 16.94 -5.91 -33.71
C LYS A 558 18.12 -5.52 -32.83
N GLU A 559 17.98 -5.61 -31.51
CA GLU A 559 19.00 -5.18 -30.56
C GLU A 559 19.82 -6.36 -30.02
N GLN A 560 21.07 -6.09 -29.62
CA GLN A 560 21.91 -7.08 -28.95
C GLN A 560 21.67 -7.03 -27.44
N LEU A 561 20.63 -7.72 -26.99
CA LEU A 561 20.31 -7.84 -25.57
C LEU A 561 21.10 -8.99 -24.92
N ASN A 562 21.55 -8.77 -23.69
CA ASN A 562 22.09 -9.85 -22.88
C ASN A 562 20.97 -10.78 -22.36
N GLU A 563 21.37 -11.90 -21.77
CA GLU A 563 20.44 -12.92 -21.27
C GLU A 563 19.40 -12.36 -20.27
N GLN A 564 19.81 -11.48 -19.36
CA GLN A 564 18.93 -10.94 -18.32
C GLN A 564 17.87 -9.99 -18.90
N GLN A 565 18.26 -9.18 -19.88
CA GLN A 565 17.36 -8.29 -20.61
C GLN A 565 16.33 -9.09 -21.42
N GLN A 566 16.75 -10.17 -22.09
CA GLN A 566 15.84 -11.05 -22.83
C GLN A 566 14.78 -11.68 -21.92
N VAL A 567 15.19 -12.17 -20.74
CA VAL A 567 14.26 -12.71 -19.73
C VAL A 567 13.28 -11.64 -19.24
N ALA A 568 13.76 -10.42 -18.95
CA ALA A 568 12.92 -9.33 -18.48
C ALA A 568 11.87 -8.91 -19.53
N VAL A 569 12.21 -8.94 -20.83
CA VAL A 569 11.22 -8.69 -21.90
C VAL A 569 10.10 -9.73 -21.88
N PHE A 570 10.42 -11.02 -21.72
CA PHE A 570 9.40 -12.07 -21.66
C PHE A 570 8.52 -11.96 -20.41
N ASP A 571 9.10 -11.63 -19.25
CA ASP A 571 8.34 -11.37 -18.03
C ASP A 571 7.35 -10.21 -18.23
N CYS A 572 7.76 -9.11 -18.89
CA CYS A 572 6.87 -8.00 -19.21
C CYS A 572 5.74 -8.38 -20.19
N LEU A 573 6.06 -9.12 -21.25
CA LEU A 573 5.06 -9.60 -22.21
C LEU A 573 4.01 -10.47 -21.53
N HIS A 574 4.43 -11.35 -20.62
CA HIS A 574 3.51 -12.17 -19.85
C HIS A 574 2.69 -11.34 -18.86
N ALA A 575 3.31 -10.39 -18.15
CA ALA A 575 2.62 -9.52 -17.20
C ALA A 575 1.54 -8.65 -17.84
N LEU A 576 1.70 -8.26 -19.11
CA LEU A 576 0.65 -7.57 -19.87
C LEU A 576 -0.61 -8.42 -20.06
N GLY A 577 -0.47 -9.75 -20.11
CA GLY A 577 -1.57 -10.72 -20.08
C GLY A 577 -2.56 -10.67 -21.25
N SER A 578 -2.45 -9.70 -22.16
CA SER A 578 -3.31 -9.58 -23.34
C SER A 578 -3.00 -10.68 -24.36
N GLU A 579 -4.03 -11.16 -25.07
CA GLU A 579 -3.87 -12.17 -26.14
C GLU A 579 -2.80 -11.75 -27.17
N GLU A 580 -2.70 -10.45 -27.47
CA GLU A 580 -1.70 -9.92 -28.38
C GLU A 580 -0.28 -10.04 -27.80
N ALA A 581 -0.08 -9.68 -26.53
CA ALA A 581 1.22 -9.80 -25.86
C ALA A 581 1.70 -11.26 -25.80
N LEU A 582 0.77 -12.19 -25.55
CA LEU A 582 1.04 -13.62 -25.48
C LEU A 582 1.36 -14.20 -26.87
N SER A 583 0.65 -13.75 -27.91
CA SER A 583 0.99 -14.10 -29.29
C SER A 583 2.38 -13.58 -29.69
N VAL A 584 2.75 -12.37 -29.25
CA VAL A 584 4.09 -11.83 -29.46
C VAL A 584 5.14 -12.65 -28.70
N LEU A 585 4.86 -13.03 -27.46
CA LEU A 585 5.72 -13.90 -26.64
C LEU A 585 5.97 -15.24 -27.37
N GLU A 586 4.91 -15.90 -27.83
CA GLU A 586 4.97 -17.17 -28.56
C GLU A 586 5.79 -17.05 -29.85
N LYS A 587 5.56 -16.01 -30.65
CA LYS A 587 6.36 -15.75 -31.87
C LYS A 587 7.82 -15.49 -31.54
N CYS A 588 8.10 -14.73 -30.49
CA CYS A 588 9.46 -14.36 -30.11
C CYS A 588 10.24 -15.54 -29.53
N ARG A 589 9.59 -16.55 -28.97
CA ARG A 589 10.21 -17.80 -28.48
C ARG A 589 11.12 -18.47 -29.51
N ALA A 590 10.82 -18.32 -30.81
CA ALA A 590 11.60 -18.88 -31.91
C ALA A 590 12.66 -17.91 -32.50
N ALA A 591 12.93 -16.78 -31.84
CA ALA A 591 13.90 -15.80 -32.33
C ALA A 591 15.34 -16.36 -32.32
N LYS A 592 16.11 -16.03 -33.36
CA LYS A 592 17.43 -16.65 -33.64
C LYS A 592 18.52 -16.34 -32.61
N ASN A 593 18.38 -15.25 -31.84
CA ASN A 593 19.44 -14.72 -30.96
C ASN A 593 19.12 -14.88 -29.46
N LEU A 594 18.19 -15.76 -29.09
CA LEU A 594 17.84 -15.97 -27.69
C LEU A 594 18.84 -16.86 -26.96
N SER A 595 19.10 -16.52 -25.70
CA SER A 595 19.80 -17.39 -24.76
C SER A 595 18.92 -18.58 -24.39
N LYS A 596 19.56 -19.67 -23.94
CA LYS A 596 18.84 -20.87 -23.48
C LYS A 596 17.90 -20.57 -22.31
N ASN A 597 18.29 -19.66 -21.41
CA ASN A 597 17.48 -19.29 -20.25
C ASN A 597 16.26 -18.45 -20.65
N ALA A 598 16.40 -17.56 -21.64
CA ALA A 598 15.28 -16.81 -22.18
C ALA A 598 14.24 -17.73 -22.86
N ILE A 599 14.70 -18.73 -23.63
CA ILE A 599 13.82 -19.75 -24.24
C ILE A 599 13.08 -20.53 -23.15
N ASN A 600 13.80 -21.07 -22.15
CA ASN A 600 13.19 -21.82 -21.05
C ASN A 600 12.14 -20.98 -20.30
N ARG A 601 12.43 -19.69 -20.08
CA ARG A 601 11.49 -18.78 -19.41
C ARG A 601 10.24 -18.54 -20.27
N ALA A 602 10.38 -18.31 -21.57
CA ALA A 602 9.24 -18.17 -22.48
C ALA A 602 8.37 -19.45 -22.48
N ASP A 603 8.99 -20.63 -22.54
CA ASP A 603 8.29 -21.92 -22.46
C ASP A 603 7.53 -22.09 -21.14
N GLU A 604 8.12 -21.68 -20.02
CA GLU A 604 7.47 -21.73 -18.71
C GLU A 604 6.24 -20.80 -18.65
N LEU A 605 6.39 -19.56 -19.13
CA LEU A 605 5.31 -18.57 -19.15
C LEU A 605 4.16 -19.00 -20.06
N LEU A 606 4.44 -19.59 -21.23
CA LEU A 606 3.42 -20.14 -22.13
C LEU A 606 2.78 -21.42 -21.58
N GLY A 607 3.56 -22.26 -20.90
CA GLY A 607 3.08 -23.48 -20.27
C GLY A 607 2.05 -23.24 -19.16
N GLN A 608 1.98 -22.03 -18.61
CA GLN A 608 0.92 -21.60 -17.68
C GLN A 608 -0.44 -21.36 -18.39
N GLN A 609 -0.45 -21.17 -19.72
CA GLN A 609 -1.67 -20.94 -20.51
C GLN A 609 -2.07 -22.11 -21.43
N GLU A 610 -1.12 -22.86 -21.97
CA GLU A 610 -1.39 -23.91 -22.97
C GLU A 610 -2.15 -25.14 -22.42
N LYS A 611 -2.26 -25.30 -21.09
CA LYS A 611 -3.08 -26.38 -20.49
C LYS A 611 -4.59 -26.10 -20.49
N THR A 612 -5.09 -25.29 -21.43
CA THR A 612 -6.53 -24.95 -21.53
C THR A 612 -7.29 -25.81 -22.53
N GLN A 613 -6.63 -26.58 -23.41
CA GLN A 613 -7.35 -27.48 -24.35
C GLN A 613 -6.56 -28.73 -24.73
N SER A 614 -6.27 -29.61 -23.78
CA SER A 614 -6.25 -31.08 -23.99
C SER A 614 -5.62 -31.76 -22.77
N GLU A 615 -6.47 -32.46 -22.00
CA GLU A 615 -6.22 -33.74 -21.31
C GLU A 615 -7.27 -33.90 -20.20
N ARG A 616 -8.52 -34.17 -20.61
CA ARG A 616 -9.50 -34.80 -19.72
C ARG A 616 -9.26 -36.30 -19.68
N ILE A 617 -8.22 -36.77 -18.99
CA ILE A 617 -8.08 -38.21 -18.70
C ILE A 617 -7.38 -38.41 -17.34
N ILE A 618 -8.16 -38.60 -16.27
CA ILE A 618 -7.67 -39.24 -15.04
C ILE A 618 -8.00 -40.73 -15.13
N THR A 619 -7.16 -41.46 -15.88
CA THR A 619 -6.78 -42.88 -15.78
C THR A 619 -6.27 -43.36 -17.14
N GLN A 620 -4.99 -43.75 -17.23
CA GLN A 620 -4.60 -44.71 -18.27
C GLN A 620 -5.25 -46.06 -17.89
N PRO A 621 -5.79 -46.84 -18.85
CA PRO A 621 -6.42 -48.15 -18.59
C PRO A 621 -5.47 -49.22 -18.01
N ASP A 622 -4.19 -48.91 -17.80
CA ASP A 622 -3.12 -49.87 -17.50
C ASP A 622 -2.65 -49.85 -16.02
N GLY A 623 -3.23 -49.00 -15.16
CA GLY A 623 -2.89 -48.94 -13.74
C GLY A 623 -1.54 -48.27 -13.43
N LYS A 624 -0.92 -47.56 -14.38
CA LYS A 624 0.25 -46.72 -14.11
C LYS A 624 -0.15 -45.38 -13.49
N ARG A 625 0.63 -44.93 -12.52
CA ARG A 625 0.44 -43.66 -11.79
C ARG A 625 0.86 -42.49 -12.69
N GLN A 626 0.03 -41.45 -12.76
CA GLN A 626 0.40 -40.19 -13.43
C GLN A 626 1.31 -39.38 -12.49
N ASP A 627 2.36 -38.79 -13.05
CA ASP A 627 3.30 -37.93 -12.30
C ASP A 627 2.65 -36.59 -11.90
N SER A 628 1.58 -36.18 -12.60
CA SER A 628 0.78 -35.00 -12.28
C SER A 628 -0.63 -35.08 -12.87
N PHE A 629 -1.59 -34.32 -12.35
CA PHE A 629 -2.92 -34.14 -12.96
C PHE A 629 -3.42 -32.68 -12.83
N ILE A 630 -4.47 -32.33 -13.57
CA ILE A 630 -5.11 -31.01 -13.58
C ILE A 630 -6.50 -31.08 -12.94
N ASN A 631 -6.79 -30.18 -12.00
CA ASN A 631 -8.10 -30.04 -11.36
C ASN A 631 -8.94 -28.93 -12.03
N PRO A 632 -9.96 -29.26 -12.83
CA PRO A 632 -10.75 -28.27 -13.56
C PRO A 632 -11.64 -27.41 -12.67
N ILE A 633 -12.06 -27.92 -11.51
CA ILE A 633 -12.87 -27.17 -10.53
C ILE A 633 -12.04 -26.04 -9.90
N GLU A 634 -10.73 -26.21 -9.83
CA GLU A 634 -9.79 -25.28 -9.21
C GLU A 634 -9.04 -24.41 -10.23
N TYR A 635 -9.74 -23.96 -11.28
CA TYR A 635 -9.15 -23.24 -12.42
C TYR A 635 -7.94 -23.96 -13.04
N ASN A 636 -8.06 -25.25 -13.29
CA ASN A 636 -7.00 -26.08 -13.85
C ASN A 636 -5.72 -26.09 -13.00
N ALA A 637 -5.86 -26.08 -11.67
CA ALA A 637 -4.72 -26.24 -10.77
C ALA A 637 -3.97 -27.55 -11.04
N GLU A 638 -2.65 -27.46 -11.18
CA GLU A 638 -1.80 -28.63 -11.36
C GLU A 638 -1.40 -29.24 -10.02
N TYR A 639 -1.54 -30.55 -9.92
CA TYR A 639 -1.16 -31.35 -8.77
C TYR A 639 -0.05 -32.32 -9.18
N ILE A 640 1.08 -32.26 -8.47
CA ILE A 640 2.28 -33.06 -8.74
C ILE A 640 2.36 -34.19 -7.72
N LEU A 641 2.60 -35.41 -8.19
CA LEU A 641 2.82 -36.57 -7.34
C LEU A 641 4.19 -36.46 -6.66
N ILE A 642 4.19 -36.40 -5.32
CA ILE A 642 5.40 -36.55 -4.52
C ILE A 642 5.45 -37.99 -3.99
N PRO A 643 6.39 -38.82 -4.47
CA PRO A 643 6.53 -40.19 -4.01
C PRO A 643 6.89 -40.22 -2.51
N GLY A 644 6.26 -41.13 -1.79
CA GLY A 644 6.51 -41.37 -0.38
C GLY A 644 7.90 -41.95 -0.11
N GLY A 645 8.27 -41.94 1.17
CA GLY A 645 9.55 -42.46 1.61
C GLY A 645 9.79 -42.29 3.10
N GLU A 646 10.83 -42.96 3.58
CA GLU A 646 11.28 -42.83 4.96
C GLU A 646 12.31 -41.71 5.09
N PHE A 647 12.15 -40.87 6.11
CA PHE A 647 13.15 -39.87 6.48
C PHE A 647 13.15 -39.59 7.98
N THR A 648 14.24 -38.95 8.43
CA THR A 648 14.33 -38.44 9.80
C THR A 648 13.99 -36.96 9.78
N THR A 649 12.96 -36.57 10.52
CA THR A 649 12.47 -35.19 10.56
C THR A 649 13.56 -34.23 11.08
N GLY A 650 13.60 -33.03 10.52
CA GLY A 650 14.62 -32.04 10.75
C GLY A 650 14.63 -31.52 12.18
N GLN A 651 13.46 -31.22 12.76
CA GLN A 651 13.34 -30.70 14.12
C GLN A 651 13.19 -31.78 15.20
N THR A 652 12.23 -32.70 15.05
CA THR A 652 11.96 -33.70 16.11
C THR A 652 12.97 -34.84 16.10
N LYS A 653 13.72 -35.01 15.01
CA LYS A 653 14.67 -36.12 14.80
C LYS A 653 14.00 -37.49 14.89
N GLU A 654 12.71 -37.55 14.57
CA GLU A 654 11.92 -38.77 14.57
C GLU A 654 11.88 -39.40 13.17
N LYS A 655 11.71 -40.72 13.10
CA LYS A 655 11.49 -41.39 11.82
C LYS A 655 10.05 -41.17 11.37
N TRP A 656 9.86 -40.68 10.15
CA TRP A 656 8.56 -40.52 9.51
C TRP A 656 8.52 -41.28 8.18
N VAL A 657 7.37 -41.85 7.87
CA VAL A 657 7.09 -42.50 6.58
C VAL A 657 6.10 -41.64 5.83
N ALA A 658 6.61 -40.78 4.93
CA ALA A 658 5.78 -40.00 4.03
C ALA A 658 5.06 -40.93 3.06
N LYS A 659 3.76 -40.70 2.85
CA LYS A 659 2.96 -41.45 1.88
C LYS A 659 3.01 -40.76 0.51
N ASP A 660 2.77 -41.54 -0.55
CA ASP A 660 2.50 -40.98 -1.87
C ASP A 660 1.35 -39.97 -1.76
N ARG A 661 1.58 -38.75 -2.22
CA ARG A 661 0.59 -37.67 -2.12
C ARG A 661 0.76 -36.69 -3.26
N TYR A 662 -0.36 -36.21 -3.77
CA TYR A 662 -0.36 -35.11 -4.72
C TYR A 662 -0.30 -33.78 -3.98
N PHE A 663 0.59 -32.90 -4.40
CA PHE A 663 0.69 -31.53 -3.91
C PHE A 663 0.28 -30.57 -5.02
N ALA A 664 -0.56 -29.59 -4.71
CA ALA A 664 -0.76 -28.46 -5.61
C ALA A 664 0.60 -27.80 -5.90
N ARG A 665 0.87 -27.57 -7.19
CA ARG A 665 2.12 -26.98 -7.68
C ARG A 665 2.41 -25.63 -7.04
N TYR A 666 1.35 -24.85 -6.83
CA TYR A 666 1.36 -23.51 -6.26
C TYR A 666 0.51 -23.43 -4.98
N GLN A 667 0.73 -22.37 -4.21
CA GLN A 667 -0.20 -21.95 -3.16
C GLN A 667 -1.57 -21.58 -3.75
N VAL A 668 -2.64 -21.72 -2.98
CA VAL A 668 -3.99 -21.33 -3.44
C VAL A 668 -4.02 -19.82 -3.69
N THR A 669 -4.44 -19.42 -4.87
CA THR A 669 -4.49 -18.01 -5.31
C THR A 669 -5.79 -17.32 -4.87
N ASN A 670 -5.80 -15.98 -4.85
CA ASN A 670 -7.01 -15.20 -4.63
C ASN A 670 -8.08 -15.51 -5.67
N LYS A 671 -7.71 -15.71 -6.94
CA LYS A 671 -8.62 -16.09 -8.02
C LYS A 671 -9.35 -17.40 -7.70
N GLN A 672 -8.60 -18.42 -7.33
CA GLN A 672 -9.12 -19.73 -6.92
C GLN A 672 -10.00 -19.63 -5.68
N TYR A 673 -9.57 -18.87 -4.67
CA TYR A 673 -10.33 -18.70 -3.45
C TYR A 673 -11.64 -17.93 -3.67
N ARG A 674 -11.63 -16.86 -4.47
CA ARG A 674 -12.83 -16.10 -4.84
C ARG A 674 -13.84 -16.94 -5.61
N HIS A 675 -13.38 -17.86 -6.45
CA HIS A 675 -14.28 -18.79 -7.14
C HIS A 675 -15.06 -19.66 -6.17
N PHE A 676 -14.39 -20.18 -5.14
CA PHE A 676 -15.05 -20.86 -4.02
C PHE A 676 -16.05 -19.94 -3.28
N ILE A 677 -15.69 -18.67 -3.03
CA ILE A 677 -16.60 -17.72 -2.37
C ILE A 677 -17.84 -17.42 -3.23
N ARG A 678 -17.67 -17.21 -4.55
CA ARG A 678 -18.78 -17.00 -5.49
C ARG A 678 -19.67 -18.23 -5.63
N TYR A 679 -19.09 -19.43 -5.54
CA TYR A 679 -19.85 -20.67 -5.45
C TYR A 679 -20.79 -20.66 -4.23
N LEU A 680 -20.28 -20.30 -3.04
CA LEU A 680 -21.09 -20.19 -1.81
C LEU A 680 -22.15 -19.09 -1.91
N ALA A 681 -21.90 -18.03 -2.67
CA ALA A 681 -22.85 -16.96 -2.97
C ALA A 681 -23.88 -17.35 -4.05
N MET A 682 -23.85 -18.59 -4.56
CA MET A 682 -24.71 -19.10 -5.64
C MET A 682 -24.54 -18.35 -6.97
N GLU A 683 -23.41 -17.68 -7.18
CA GLU A 683 -23.10 -16.96 -8.43
C GLU A 683 -22.56 -17.89 -9.53
N GLU A 684 -21.96 -19.02 -9.14
CA GLU A 684 -21.39 -20.02 -10.06
C GLU A 684 -22.47 -21.08 -10.43
N ARG A 685 -23.35 -20.74 -11.38
CA ARG A 685 -24.52 -21.57 -11.73
C ARG A 685 -24.15 -23.00 -12.15
N GLU A 686 -23.10 -23.16 -12.96
CA GLU A 686 -22.68 -24.47 -13.46
C GLU A 686 -22.23 -25.39 -12.33
N LEU A 687 -21.46 -24.87 -11.37
CA LEU A 687 -21.04 -25.62 -10.20
C LEU A 687 -22.19 -25.91 -9.25
N ASN A 688 -23.10 -24.94 -9.05
CA ASN A 688 -24.27 -25.13 -8.19
C ASN A 688 -25.26 -26.16 -8.74
N ASN A 689 -25.29 -26.37 -10.07
CA ASN A 689 -26.07 -27.45 -10.68
C ASN A 689 -25.48 -28.85 -10.37
N VAL A 690 -24.18 -28.94 -10.09
CA VAL A 690 -23.49 -30.19 -9.75
C VAL A 690 -23.54 -30.45 -8.25
N LEU A 691 -23.19 -29.45 -7.44
CA LEU A 691 -23.23 -29.50 -5.98
C LEU A 691 -23.90 -28.22 -5.48
N ALA A 692 -25.17 -28.30 -5.09
CA ALA A 692 -25.86 -27.14 -4.54
C ALA A 692 -25.21 -26.67 -3.22
N ALA A 693 -25.09 -25.35 -3.03
CA ALA A 693 -24.38 -24.77 -1.90
C ALA A 693 -24.96 -25.17 -0.53
N ASP A 694 -26.28 -25.40 -0.44
CA ASP A 694 -26.96 -25.90 0.75
C ASP A 694 -26.62 -27.36 1.05
N VAL A 695 -26.52 -28.21 0.03
CA VAL A 695 -26.06 -29.60 0.15
C VAL A 695 -24.61 -29.63 0.66
N PHE A 696 -23.73 -28.81 0.10
CA PHE A 696 -22.35 -28.69 0.58
C PHE A 696 -22.30 -28.19 2.04
N THR A 697 -23.13 -27.20 2.38
CA THR A 697 -23.23 -26.65 3.75
C THR A 697 -23.60 -27.74 4.75
N ASN A 698 -24.59 -28.57 4.44
CA ASN A 698 -25.01 -29.67 5.30
C ASN A 698 -23.90 -30.72 5.47
N PHE A 699 -23.26 -31.11 4.37
CA PHE A 699 -22.09 -31.99 4.38
C PHE A 699 -20.97 -31.44 5.28
N LEU A 700 -20.68 -30.14 5.18
CA LEU A 700 -19.63 -29.51 5.98
C LEU A 700 -19.97 -29.51 7.48
N VAL A 701 -21.22 -29.22 7.84
CA VAL A 701 -21.66 -29.22 9.25
C VAL A 701 -21.48 -30.61 9.87
N ASP A 702 -21.81 -31.67 9.13
CA ASP A 702 -21.60 -33.04 9.58
C ASP A 702 -20.11 -33.40 9.69
N TYR A 703 -19.33 -33.02 8.69
CA TYR A 703 -17.88 -33.23 8.68
C TYR A 703 -17.15 -32.49 9.81
N ALA A 704 -17.67 -31.33 10.23
CA ALA A 704 -17.06 -30.50 11.27
C ALA A 704 -17.20 -31.08 12.68
N LYS A 705 -18.20 -31.94 12.95
CA LYS A 705 -18.51 -32.51 14.28
C LYS A 705 -17.30 -33.13 15.00
N PRO A 706 -16.47 -33.99 14.37
CA PRO A 706 -15.31 -34.59 15.04
C PRO A 706 -14.11 -33.64 15.19
N ILE A 707 -14.11 -32.47 14.54
CA ILE A 707 -12.95 -31.57 14.51
C ILE A 707 -13.10 -30.50 15.59
N LYS A 708 -12.18 -30.49 16.55
CA LYS A 708 -12.17 -29.56 17.69
C LYS A 708 -12.31 -28.09 17.24
N GLY A 709 -13.33 -27.42 17.76
CA GLY A 709 -13.64 -26.01 17.50
C GLY A 709 -14.26 -25.72 16.14
N PHE A 710 -14.40 -26.71 15.24
CA PHE A 710 -14.88 -26.46 13.88
C PHE A 710 -16.40 -26.23 13.84
N SER A 711 -17.19 -27.05 14.54
CA SER A 711 -18.64 -26.79 14.65
C SER A 711 -18.95 -25.44 15.31
N GLU A 712 -18.18 -25.06 16.33
CA GLU A 712 -18.31 -23.73 16.96
C GLU A 712 -17.98 -22.60 15.99
N TYR A 713 -16.95 -22.77 15.16
CA TYR A 713 -16.56 -21.82 14.12
C TYR A 713 -17.66 -21.62 13.06
N LEU A 714 -18.41 -22.68 12.74
CA LEU A 714 -19.49 -22.66 11.74
C LEU A 714 -20.87 -22.28 12.30
N ASN A 715 -21.08 -22.40 13.62
CA ASN A 715 -22.39 -22.23 14.26
C ASN A 715 -22.94 -20.78 14.18
N GLY A 716 -24.23 -20.67 13.82
CA GLY A 716 -25.03 -19.44 13.94
C GLY A 716 -25.09 -18.52 12.71
N ARG A 717 -24.69 -18.99 11.52
CA ARG A 717 -24.44 -18.10 10.35
C ARG A 717 -24.89 -18.64 8.99
N SER A 718 -25.76 -19.66 8.97
CA SER A 718 -26.26 -20.26 7.73
C SER A 718 -27.02 -19.21 6.90
N GLY A 719 -26.46 -18.80 5.77
CA GLY A 719 -27.00 -17.75 4.89
C GLY A 719 -25.97 -16.70 4.43
N GLU A 720 -24.90 -16.49 5.21
CA GLU A 720 -23.87 -15.46 4.93
C GLU A 720 -22.44 -16.02 4.91
N TRP A 721 -22.30 -17.32 4.62
CA TRP A 721 -20.98 -17.98 4.63
C TRP A 721 -20.02 -17.43 3.57
N HIS A 722 -20.52 -16.93 2.44
CA HIS A 722 -19.69 -16.29 1.42
C HIS A 722 -18.98 -15.04 1.97
N GLU A 723 -19.65 -14.20 2.75
CA GLU A 723 -19.02 -13.05 3.41
C GLU A 723 -18.12 -13.49 4.58
N TYR A 724 -18.58 -14.41 5.42
CA TYR A 724 -17.82 -14.82 6.59
C TYR A 724 -16.52 -15.57 6.26
N LEU A 725 -16.56 -16.41 5.21
CA LEU A 725 -15.41 -17.18 4.75
C LEU A 725 -14.52 -16.40 3.79
N LYS A 726 -14.86 -15.17 3.41
CA LYS A 726 -13.99 -14.30 2.61
C LYS A 726 -12.64 -14.04 3.29
N SER A 727 -11.59 -13.90 2.50
CA SER A 727 -10.29 -13.45 3.01
C SER A 727 -10.43 -12.07 3.65
N ALA A 728 -9.75 -11.85 4.79
CA ALA A 728 -9.70 -10.52 5.40
C ALA A 728 -8.89 -9.50 4.59
N GLU A 729 -8.07 -9.96 3.65
CA GLU A 729 -7.20 -9.12 2.83
C GLU A 729 -7.74 -8.95 1.40
N ASP A 730 -8.97 -9.40 1.11
CA ASP A 730 -9.56 -9.39 -0.23
C ASP A 730 -9.82 -7.96 -0.78
N SER A 731 -9.92 -6.98 0.12
CA SER A 731 -10.03 -5.55 -0.19
C SER A 731 -8.69 -4.81 -0.12
N ASN A 732 -7.62 -5.46 0.34
CA ASN A 732 -6.31 -4.85 0.50
C ASN A 732 -5.52 -4.95 -0.81
N ARG A 733 -5.22 -3.81 -1.44
CA ARG A 733 -4.54 -3.76 -2.74
C ARG A 733 -3.15 -4.41 -2.75
N ASP A 734 -2.50 -4.55 -1.60
CA ASP A 734 -1.20 -5.22 -1.51
C ASP A 734 -1.33 -6.74 -1.65
N PHE A 735 -2.50 -7.32 -1.37
CA PHE A 735 -2.70 -8.77 -1.27
C PHE A 735 -3.89 -9.29 -2.08
N ASN A 736 -4.59 -8.45 -2.85
CA ASN A 736 -5.85 -8.81 -3.50
C ASN A 736 -5.75 -9.08 -5.01
N SER A 737 -4.56 -9.12 -5.60
CA SER A 737 -4.41 -9.47 -7.03
C SER A 737 -4.74 -10.94 -7.26
N ASP A 738 -5.30 -11.27 -8.42
CA ASP A 738 -5.87 -12.60 -8.70
C ASP A 738 -4.86 -13.73 -8.56
N ASP A 739 -3.63 -13.56 -9.05
CA ASP A 739 -2.60 -14.61 -9.06
C ASP A 739 -1.69 -14.60 -7.80
N GLN A 740 -1.91 -13.66 -6.87
CA GLN A 740 -1.25 -13.70 -5.55
C GLN A 740 -1.85 -14.83 -4.71
N PRO A 741 -1.05 -15.43 -3.79
CA PRO A 741 -1.57 -16.40 -2.84
C PRO A 741 -2.62 -15.74 -1.93
N VAL A 742 -3.70 -16.48 -1.63
CA VAL A 742 -4.70 -16.03 -0.67
C VAL A 742 -4.08 -15.99 0.73
N VAL A 743 -4.24 -14.86 1.40
CA VAL A 743 -3.77 -14.62 2.77
C VAL A 743 -4.92 -14.08 3.63
N GLY A 744 -4.72 -13.91 4.94
CA GLY A 744 -5.80 -13.42 5.82
C GLY A 744 -6.92 -14.44 6.04
N VAL A 745 -6.62 -15.72 5.80
CA VAL A 745 -7.54 -16.85 6.01
C VAL A 745 -7.15 -17.64 7.26
N THR A 746 -8.17 -18.05 8.01
CA THR A 746 -8.05 -18.95 9.15
C THR A 746 -7.74 -20.37 8.70
N TRP A 747 -7.25 -21.20 9.63
CA TRP A 747 -7.09 -22.63 9.39
C TRP A 747 -8.43 -23.29 9.00
N PHE A 748 -9.52 -22.88 9.66
CA PHE A 748 -10.86 -23.40 9.34
C PHE A 748 -11.28 -23.04 7.92
N GLN A 749 -11.09 -21.81 7.49
CA GLN A 749 -11.36 -21.37 6.12
C GLN A 749 -10.58 -22.17 5.07
N ALA A 750 -9.29 -22.39 5.31
CA ALA A 750 -8.45 -23.20 4.43
C ALA A 750 -8.93 -24.66 4.39
N LYS A 751 -9.37 -25.22 5.53
CA LYS A 751 -9.96 -26.56 5.61
C LYS A 751 -11.29 -26.66 4.85
N VAL A 752 -12.18 -25.66 4.96
CA VAL A 752 -13.45 -25.64 4.20
C VAL A 752 -13.19 -25.67 2.70
N TYR A 753 -12.20 -24.91 2.21
CA TYR A 753 -11.80 -24.91 0.81
C TYR A 753 -11.36 -26.30 0.33
N CYS A 754 -10.53 -27.00 1.11
CA CYS A 754 -10.13 -28.36 0.80
C CYS A 754 -11.33 -29.34 0.77
N LEU A 755 -12.27 -29.19 1.70
CA LEU A 755 -13.48 -30.02 1.74
C LEU A 755 -14.43 -29.73 0.59
N TRP A 756 -14.47 -28.49 0.09
CA TRP A 756 -15.20 -28.13 -1.12
C TRP A 756 -14.67 -28.89 -2.34
N LEU A 757 -13.35 -28.90 -2.56
CA LEU A 757 -12.74 -29.70 -3.63
C LEU A 757 -13.00 -31.21 -3.45
N SER A 758 -12.94 -31.70 -2.21
CA SER A 758 -13.23 -33.11 -1.88
C SER A 758 -14.67 -33.50 -2.25
N ALA A 759 -15.64 -32.62 -1.97
CA ALA A 759 -17.04 -32.87 -2.28
C ALA A 759 -17.29 -32.98 -3.80
N PHE A 760 -16.65 -32.12 -4.60
CA PHE A 760 -16.75 -32.20 -6.06
C PHE A 760 -16.13 -33.48 -6.63
N ASP A 761 -14.90 -33.81 -6.25
CA ASP A 761 -14.19 -35.01 -6.75
C ASP A 761 -14.96 -36.29 -6.37
N GLN A 762 -15.49 -36.35 -5.14
CA GLN A 762 -16.31 -37.46 -4.67
C GLN A 762 -17.65 -37.57 -5.44
N LEU A 763 -18.37 -36.47 -5.64
CA LEU A 763 -19.63 -36.50 -6.40
C LEU A 763 -19.43 -36.91 -7.85
N GLU A 764 -18.39 -36.37 -8.51
CA GLU A 764 -18.07 -36.70 -9.90
C GLU A 764 -17.76 -38.20 -10.07
N ARG A 765 -17.02 -38.80 -9.14
CA ARG A 765 -16.60 -40.21 -9.22
C ARG A 765 -17.63 -41.21 -8.71
N HIS A 766 -18.42 -40.82 -7.71
CA HIS A 766 -19.21 -41.77 -6.92
C HIS A 766 -20.68 -41.38 -6.77
N GLY A 767 -21.08 -40.18 -7.20
CA GLY A 767 -22.47 -39.71 -7.14
C GLY A 767 -23.04 -39.55 -5.72
N SER A 768 -22.21 -39.59 -4.69
CA SER A 768 -22.60 -39.47 -3.28
C SER A 768 -21.50 -38.82 -2.46
N LEU A 769 -21.87 -38.00 -1.47
CA LEU A 769 -20.94 -37.38 -0.51
C LEU A 769 -20.61 -38.30 0.68
N GLU A 770 -21.17 -39.51 0.72
CA GLU A 770 -20.88 -40.48 1.77
C GLU A 770 -19.51 -41.15 1.55
N ASN A 771 -18.82 -41.47 2.66
CA ASN A 771 -17.57 -42.23 2.66
C ASN A 771 -16.51 -41.66 1.70
N LEU A 772 -16.08 -40.41 1.94
CA LEU A 772 -14.99 -39.76 1.18
C LEU A 772 -13.80 -40.71 1.02
N ARG A 773 -13.57 -41.18 -0.20
CA ARG A 773 -12.47 -42.11 -0.51
C ARG A 773 -11.19 -41.35 -0.85
N ILE A 774 -11.37 -40.24 -1.55
CA ILE A 774 -10.35 -39.30 -1.93
C ILE A 774 -10.64 -38.00 -1.20
N THR A 775 -9.61 -37.42 -0.59
CA THR A 775 -9.72 -36.16 0.14
C THR A 775 -8.66 -35.20 -0.34
N TYR A 776 -9.09 -33.97 -0.62
CA TYR A 776 -8.23 -32.81 -0.62
C TYR A 776 -8.08 -32.33 0.82
N ASP A 777 -6.85 -32.00 1.22
CA ASP A 777 -6.53 -31.58 2.57
C ASP A 777 -5.33 -30.63 2.62
N LEU A 778 -5.17 -29.94 3.74
CA LEU A 778 -3.93 -29.26 4.09
C LEU A 778 -2.81 -30.29 4.25
N PRO A 779 -1.57 -29.95 3.86
CA PRO A 779 -0.44 -30.84 4.05
C PRO A 779 -0.23 -31.17 5.54
N HIS A 780 0.18 -32.41 5.82
CA HIS A 780 0.77 -32.73 7.12
C HIS A 780 2.19 -32.17 7.15
N GLU A 781 2.63 -31.62 8.28
CA GLU A 781 3.88 -30.87 8.35
C GLU A 781 5.12 -31.66 7.88
N TYR A 782 5.14 -32.97 8.11
CA TYR A 782 6.24 -33.86 7.72
C TYR A 782 6.17 -34.26 6.24
N ASP A 783 4.97 -34.37 5.68
CA ASP A 783 4.83 -34.58 4.24
C ASP A 783 5.22 -33.31 3.48
N TRP A 784 4.94 -32.14 4.05
CA TRP A 784 5.43 -30.86 3.54
C TRP A 784 6.95 -30.76 3.60
N GLU A 785 7.56 -31.14 4.73
CA GLU A 785 9.02 -31.19 4.89
C GLU A 785 9.68 -32.08 3.85
N TRP A 786 9.10 -33.26 3.64
CA TRP A 786 9.53 -34.22 2.65
C TRP A 786 9.50 -33.63 1.24
N ALA A 787 8.39 -32.98 0.89
CA ALA A 787 8.23 -32.32 -0.41
C ALA A 787 9.21 -31.15 -0.61
N ALA A 788 9.48 -30.37 0.44
CA ALA A 788 10.41 -29.24 0.39
C ALA A 788 11.87 -29.71 0.29
N ALA A 789 12.32 -30.49 1.26
CA ALA A 789 13.72 -30.87 1.41
C ALA A 789 14.14 -32.02 0.48
N GLY A 790 13.18 -32.76 -0.06
CA GLY A 790 13.37 -33.84 -1.03
C GLY A 790 14.22 -35.01 -0.55
N ARG A 791 14.58 -35.87 -1.51
CA ARG A 791 15.40 -37.09 -1.34
C ARG A 791 16.70 -36.95 -2.13
N LYS A 792 17.83 -37.45 -1.61
CA LYS A 792 19.05 -37.68 -2.41
C LYS A 792 19.41 -39.17 -2.48
N ASN A 793 20.09 -39.52 -3.57
CA ASN A 793 20.77 -40.80 -3.78
C ASN A 793 21.85 -41.11 -2.71
N ASP A 794 22.29 -40.11 -1.94
CA ASP A 794 23.30 -40.21 -0.87
C ASP A 794 22.72 -40.19 0.57
N GLY A 795 21.38 -40.09 0.72
CA GLY A 795 20.70 -40.09 2.02
C GLY A 795 20.68 -38.76 2.78
N LYS A 796 21.07 -37.62 2.19
CA LYS A 796 20.99 -36.29 2.85
C LYS A 796 19.89 -35.40 2.28
N MET A 797 19.14 -34.72 3.15
CA MET A 797 18.10 -33.75 2.77
C MET A 797 18.70 -32.45 2.21
N ARG A 798 17.98 -31.76 1.32
CA ARG A 798 18.39 -30.44 0.79
C ARG A 798 18.22 -29.38 1.88
N THR A 799 19.15 -28.44 1.93
CA THR A 799 19.11 -27.28 2.85
C THR A 799 17.99 -26.30 2.46
N TYR A 800 17.79 -26.10 1.16
CA TYR A 800 16.76 -25.25 0.57
C TYR A 800 15.87 -26.08 -0.38
N PRO A 801 14.66 -25.60 -0.75
CA PRO A 801 13.78 -26.40 -1.59
C PRO A 801 14.31 -26.65 -3.00
N TRP A 802 15.10 -25.72 -3.53
CA TRP A 802 15.74 -25.79 -4.84
C TRP A 802 17.03 -26.64 -4.85
N SER A 803 17.62 -26.79 -6.04
CA SER A 803 18.90 -27.50 -6.23
C SER A 803 20.05 -26.84 -5.46
N ASN A 804 20.93 -27.64 -4.84
CA ASN A 804 22.09 -27.12 -4.10
C ASN A 804 23.01 -26.22 -4.95
N GLU A 805 23.00 -26.36 -6.27
CA GLU A 805 23.81 -25.54 -7.20
C GLU A 805 23.41 -24.07 -7.20
N LYS A 806 22.14 -23.77 -6.86
CA LYS A 806 21.64 -22.39 -6.77
C LYS A 806 22.16 -21.66 -5.52
N GLY A 807 22.69 -22.39 -4.53
CA GLY A 807 23.27 -21.83 -3.32
C GLY A 807 22.24 -21.23 -2.35
N ALA A 808 22.68 -20.21 -1.62
CA ALA A 808 21.89 -19.55 -0.59
C ALA A 808 20.73 -18.70 -1.17
N PRO A 809 19.65 -18.45 -0.38
CA PRO A 809 18.49 -17.66 -0.80
C PRO A 809 18.89 -16.27 -1.29
N ASN A 810 18.27 -15.83 -2.36
CA ASN A 810 18.39 -14.48 -2.91
C ASN A 810 17.11 -14.08 -3.63
N GLU A 811 17.00 -12.82 -4.06
CA GLU A 811 15.76 -12.26 -4.62
C GLU A 811 15.32 -12.91 -5.95
N LYS A 812 16.16 -13.73 -6.60
CA LYS A 812 15.77 -14.50 -7.79
C LYS A 812 15.12 -15.84 -7.43
N LEU A 813 15.33 -16.33 -6.20
CA LEU A 813 14.89 -17.64 -5.73
C LEU A 813 13.60 -17.59 -4.90
N ALA A 814 13.30 -16.47 -4.23
CA ALA A 814 12.09 -16.35 -3.41
C ALA A 814 11.72 -14.89 -3.09
N ASN A 815 10.45 -14.68 -2.72
CA ASN A 815 9.98 -13.46 -2.06
C ASN A 815 10.16 -13.60 -0.54
N PHE A 816 11.05 -12.82 0.06
CA PHE A 816 11.37 -12.89 1.50
C PHE A 816 12.03 -11.61 2.01
N ASN A 817 12.17 -11.48 3.32
CA ASN A 817 12.83 -10.37 4.01
C ASN A 817 12.35 -9.00 3.53
N LYS A 818 11.05 -8.87 3.27
CA LYS A 818 10.40 -7.63 2.82
C LYS A 818 11.01 -7.07 1.51
N ASN A 819 11.63 -7.91 0.67
CA ASN A 819 12.30 -7.49 -0.55
C ASN A 819 11.33 -6.82 -1.55
N VAL A 820 10.11 -7.33 -1.67
CA VAL A 820 8.98 -6.71 -2.40
C VAL A 820 8.07 -5.96 -1.44
N GLY A 821 7.86 -6.54 -0.25
CA GLY A 821 7.06 -5.90 0.79
C GLY A 821 5.57 -6.18 0.77
N LYS A 822 5.15 -7.08 -0.12
CA LYS A 822 3.84 -7.70 -0.24
C LYS A 822 4.03 -9.11 -0.83
N THR A 823 2.95 -9.91 -0.92
CA THR A 823 3.00 -11.16 -1.69
C THR A 823 3.21 -10.86 -3.18
N THR A 824 3.75 -11.81 -3.93
CA THR A 824 3.86 -11.75 -5.39
C THR A 824 2.98 -12.82 -6.01
N PRO A 825 2.66 -12.74 -7.32
CA PRO A 825 2.06 -13.84 -8.04
C PRO A 825 2.79 -15.16 -7.77
N VAL A 826 2.04 -16.25 -7.62
CA VAL A 826 2.63 -17.59 -7.46
C VAL A 826 3.44 -17.96 -8.69
N GLY A 827 4.54 -18.70 -8.50
CA GLY A 827 5.41 -19.13 -9.59
C GLY A 827 6.32 -18.04 -10.19
N ARG A 828 6.40 -16.87 -9.54
CA ARG A 828 7.27 -15.78 -10.00
C ARG A 828 8.77 -16.07 -9.92
N TYR A 829 9.18 -17.04 -9.09
CA TYR A 829 10.58 -17.38 -8.83
C TYR A 829 10.93 -18.75 -9.40
N PRO A 830 11.12 -18.88 -10.72
CA PRO A 830 11.33 -20.17 -11.38
C PRO A 830 12.66 -20.83 -11.00
N ASP A 831 13.64 -20.05 -10.57
CA ASP A 831 14.91 -20.57 -10.07
C ASP A 831 14.78 -21.22 -8.67
N GLY A 832 13.73 -20.87 -7.92
CA GLY A 832 13.46 -21.33 -6.56
C GLY A 832 12.64 -22.63 -6.48
N VAL A 833 12.42 -23.28 -7.61
CA VAL A 833 11.54 -24.44 -7.75
C VAL A 833 12.22 -25.70 -7.21
N THR A 834 11.43 -26.58 -6.58
CA THR A 834 11.96 -27.90 -6.19
C THR A 834 12.27 -28.73 -7.44
N PRO A 835 13.22 -29.67 -7.40
CA PRO A 835 13.44 -30.63 -8.49
C PRO A 835 12.19 -31.38 -8.95
N GLU A 836 11.23 -31.59 -8.05
CA GLU A 836 9.94 -32.21 -8.33
C GLU A 836 8.92 -31.23 -8.96
N GLY A 837 9.20 -29.94 -9.01
CA GLY A 837 8.39 -28.92 -9.68
C GLY A 837 7.48 -28.10 -8.76
N LEU A 838 7.64 -28.17 -7.44
CA LEU A 838 6.86 -27.35 -6.50
C LEU A 838 7.43 -25.94 -6.40
N HIS A 839 6.54 -24.95 -6.47
CA HIS A 839 6.89 -23.53 -6.38
C HIS A 839 6.64 -22.98 -4.97
N ASP A 840 7.31 -21.87 -4.67
CA ASP A 840 7.08 -21.02 -3.49
C ASP A 840 7.22 -21.76 -2.14
N MET A 841 8.00 -22.84 -2.06
CA MET A 841 8.21 -23.62 -0.82
C MET A 841 9.03 -22.88 0.26
N ALA A 842 9.70 -21.77 -0.08
CA ALA A 842 10.58 -21.03 0.82
C ALA A 842 10.21 -19.56 1.01
N GLY A 843 9.13 -19.07 0.40
CA GLY A 843 8.78 -17.65 0.45
C GLY A 843 7.33 -17.39 0.05
N ASN A 844 7.02 -16.11 -0.17
CA ASN A 844 5.67 -15.63 -0.46
C ASN A 844 4.73 -15.75 0.76
N VAL A 845 4.32 -16.94 1.20
CA VAL A 845 3.49 -17.12 2.41
C VAL A 845 3.92 -18.32 3.24
N CYS A 846 3.74 -18.23 4.54
CA CYS A 846 3.70 -19.41 5.39
C CYS A 846 2.41 -20.20 5.09
N GLU A 847 2.46 -21.52 5.19
CA GLU A 847 1.35 -22.38 4.80
C GLU A 847 0.77 -23.12 6.00
N TRP A 848 -0.55 -22.99 6.20
CA TRP A 848 -1.29 -23.79 7.17
C TRP A 848 -1.10 -25.29 6.90
N GLN A 849 -0.86 -26.04 7.98
CA GLN A 849 -0.75 -27.50 7.96
C GLN A 849 -1.93 -28.14 8.69
N GLU A 850 -2.18 -29.41 8.43
CA GLU A 850 -3.30 -30.13 9.04
C GLU A 850 -3.09 -30.33 10.55
N ASN A 851 -1.87 -30.59 11.01
CA ASN A 851 -1.64 -31.06 12.37
C ASN A 851 -1.47 -29.95 13.43
N TRP A 852 -1.65 -30.33 14.70
CA TRP A 852 -1.44 -29.44 15.84
C TRP A 852 0.05 -29.21 16.12
N HIS A 853 0.39 -27.99 16.48
CA HIS A 853 1.74 -27.58 16.85
C HIS A 853 2.09 -27.97 18.28
N ASP A 854 1.11 -27.94 19.18
CA ASP A 854 1.29 -28.21 20.60
C ASP A 854 0.39 -29.33 21.09
N LYS A 855 0.83 -30.01 22.16
CA LYS A 855 0.11 -31.12 22.81
C LYS A 855 -1.21 -30.73 23.46
N TYR A 856 -1.47 -29.44 23.64
CA TYR A 856 -2.72 -28.93 24.21
C TYR A 856 -3.73 -28.58 23.10
N GLU A 857 -3.36 -28.77 21.83
CA GLU A 857 -4.15 -28.48 20.64
C GLU A 857 -4.70 -27.06 20.69
N LYS A 858 -3.83 -26.09 20.96
CA LYS A 858 -4.16 -24.65 20.95
C LYS A 858 -3.72 -23.96 19.66
N LEU A 859 -2.62 -24.43 19.07
CA LEU A 859 -2.00 -23.85 17.89
C LEU A 859 -1.90 -24.90 16.77
N ARG A 860 -2.28 -24.54 15.55
CA ARG A 860 -2.03 -25.31 14.33
C ARG A 860 -0.65 -24.98 13.79
N VAL A 861 -0.01 -25.96 13.16
CA VAL A 861 1.30 -25.74 12.52
C VAL A 861 1.12 -24.89 11.26
N PHE A 862 2.07 -24.00 11.03
CA PHE A 862 2.36 -23.50 9.69
C PHE A 862 3.86 -23.68 9.39
N ARG A 863 4.19 -23.87 8.11
CA ARG A 863 5.55 -24.14 7.61
C ARG A 863 5.93 -23.24 6.44
N GLY A 864 7.22 -23.26 6.09
CA GLY A 864 7.81 -22.37 5.10
C GLY A 864 8.14 -21.00 5.67
N SER A 865 8.39 -20.03 4.79
CA SER A 865 8.58 -18.62 5.13
C SER A 865 7.66 -17.79 4.23
N SER A 866 7.34 -16.59 4.67
CA SER A 866 6.61 -15.62 3.87
C SER A 866 7.54 -14.56 3.28
N TRP A 867 6.93 -13.63 2.56
CA TRP A 867 7.57 -12.41 2.08
C TRP A 867 8.14 -11.52 3.21
N LEU A 868 7.72 -11.70 4.47
CA LEU A 868 8.17 -10.88 5.60
C LEU A 868 9.50 -11.34 6.22
N GLU A 869 9.77 -12.64 6.29
CA GLU A 869 10.85 -13.20 7.10
C GLU A 869 12.14 -13.43 6.31
N TYR A 870 13.26 -13.45 7.02
CA TYR A 870 14.53 -13.88 6.45
C TYR A 870 14.53 -15.41 6.26
N ILE A 871 15.08 -15.88 5.13
CA ILE A 871 15.26 -17.30 4.87
C ILE A 871 16.68 -17.69 5.28
N ASP A 872 16.79 -18.58 6.27
CA ASP A 872 18.06 -19.20 6.67
C ASP A 872 18.17 -20.65 6.15
N ASP A 873 19.28 -21.32 6.50
CA ASP A 873 19.56 -22.71 6.13
C ASP A 873 18.63 -23.75 6.77
N LYS A 874 17.60 -23.32 7.53
CA LYS A 874 16.61 -24.19 8.17
C LYS A 874 15.22 -24.06 7.55
N ILE A 875 15.07 -23.34 6.44
CA ILE A 875 13.75 -23.07 5.85
C ILE A 875 12.89 -24.31 5.60
N CYS A 876 13.48 -25.40 5.11
CA CYS A 876 12.75 -26.64 4.84
C CYS A 876 12.24 -27.33 6.12
N ILE A 877 12.90 -27.10 7.25
CA ILE A 877 12.58 -27.70 8.55
C ILE A 877 11.92 -26.71 9.50
N PHE A 878 11.66 -25.48 9.04
CA PHE A 878 11.03 -24.45 9.85
C PHE A 878 9.57 -24.81 10.14
N ARG A 879 9.17 -24.60 11.39
CA ARG A 879 7.77 -24.73 11.84
C ARG A 879 7.46 -23.68 12.90
N SER A 880 6.23 -23.21 12.90
CA SER A 880 5.69 -22.35 13.95
C SER A 880 4.20 -22.62 14.17
N GLY A 881 3.60 -21.97 15.17
CA GLY A 881 2.25 -22.26 15.65
C GLY A 881 1.35 -21.03 15.68
N GLY A 882 0.17 -21.12 15.07
CA GLY A 882 -0.85 -20.07 15.06
C GLY A 882 -2.18 -20.58 15.62
N ARG A 883 -2.97 -19.73 16.29
CA ARG A 883 -4.31 -20.14 16.73
C ARG A 883 -5.17 -20.37 15.49
N PRO A 884 -6.06 -21.37 15.46
CA PRO A 884 -6.76 -21.75 14.24
C PRO A 884 -7.70 -20.66 13.68
N TYR A 885 -8.05 -19.65 14.50
CA TYR A 885 -8.91 -18.52 14.15
C TYR A 885 -8.16 -17.24 13.78
N ILE A 886 -6.81 -17.22 13.78
CA ILE A 886 -6.08 -16.01 13.38
C ILE A 886 -6.24 -15.78 11.87
N ARG A 887 -6.27 -14.51 11.47
CA ARG A 887 -6.23 -14.07 10.08
C ARG A 887 -5.02 -13.18 9.92
N VAL A 888 -4.10 -13.57 9.05
CA VAL A 888 -2.79 -12.92 8.94
C VAL A 888 -2.38 -12.84 7.47
N HIS A 889 -1.95 -11.66 7.01
CA HIS A 889 -1.57 -11.35 5.62
C HIS A 889 -0.30 -12.05 5.09
N PHE A 890 0.31 -12.91 5.90
CA PHE A 890 1.48 -13.69 5.52
C PHE A 890 1.28 -15.20 5.65
N ILE A 891 0.08 -15.63 6.08
CA ILE A 891 -0.29 -17.05 6.17
C ILE A 891 -1.35 -17.34 5.12
N GLY A 892 -1.03 -18.25 4.20
CA GLY A 892 -1.91 -18.85 3.23
C GLY A 892 -1.93 -20.36 3.38
N PHE A 893 -2.17 -21.07 2.28
CA PHE A 893 -2.15 -22.53 2.26
C PHE A 893 -1.97 -23.07 0.83
N ARG A 894 -1.60 -24.35 0.75
CA ARG A 894 -1.70 -25.15 -0.48
C ARG A 894 -2.53 -26.39 -0.21
N CYS A 895 -3.15 -26.92 -1.25
CA CYS A 895 -3.92 -28.15 -1.17
C CYS A 895 -3.04 -29.36 -1.47
N THR A 896 -3.34 -30.47 -0.81
CA THR A 896 -2.82 -31.79 -1.14
C THR A 896 -3.99 -32.73 -1.37
N ARG A 897 -3.78 -33.80 -2.12
CA ARG A 897 -4.83 -34.80 -2.41
C ARG A 897 -4.33 -36.20 -2.11
N THR A 898 -5.13 -36.96 -1.36
CA THR A 898 -4.88 -38.39 -1.11
C THR A 898 -5.20 -39.23 -2.35
N PHE A 899 -4.59 -40.41 -2.42
CA PHE A 899 -4.73 -41.32 -3.56
C PHE A 899 -6.09 -42.00 -3.58
#